data_AF-A0A5C5YTZ6-F1
#
_entry.id   AF-A0A5C5YTZ6-F1
#
_cell.length_a   1.000
_cell.length_b   1.000
_cell.length_c   1.000
_cell.angle_alpha   90.00
_cell.angle_beta   90.00
_cell.angle_gamma   90.00
#
_symmetry.space_group_name_H-M   'P 1'
#
loop_
_entity.id
_entity.type
_entity.pdbx_description
1 polymer ?
#
loop_
_entity_poly.entity_id
_entity_poly.type
_entity_poly.pdbx_seq_one_letter_code
_entity_poly.pdbx_strand_id
1 'polypeptide(L)'
;MFRDAPLRLFVPGLLIVCQVLVAAGEATAQSRALGLDVSAWQGNISTSSWNTLHNVNDRDFVFIRSTRGGTTGYYNQNDPNNNLGGNTLSQRYDDPYFAQNITRATNAGMLAGSYHFARPDIVANTGADEADHMLQMAGAWMRPGYLLPVLDLEAGVSDRSNNDMAQFAVDFSNRIHEVTGLRPMIYTSGNYANYLQGASSALQDEVVETLPYLWSARWPNQSNPDAIPIQTGHPKDSYSPIYGPWDDSPNPTHPWSFWQYASTGRLSGYNNGNSNLDLNVAQGGVEFLKDHLAPALWTGGDSGEWTDLANWNSGQTPTAPVSVRGQAARVGTLTLPEVRLPGADDTVLLDVADAAVTVTLSSGAHSVRRLIAREPLNLADGSLTIGVVPSNDSPAASLVVGAPVAVAGGELSAHTIEVESQQQLSVVGDLTFASLQLASSTSAPPASLAIEGDIVLSPLADGEAVIESFGGLSHPGVIDPGGSAYHWQVTDGAAETDVRIRAAIATGSFIKTGDGTLSLEGTTGYSGDLDVRSGGLRLDGLLLGNQAEVSLATGSLLTLNQPASADAIGRLTIDGVPMGVGEYGAIGSGALFESALLAGPGRLLVTEVALAGDYNADGVVDAADYAAWRQAATTGAVLPNETTTPGQVTSEDYDAWRANFGATLTSAGAASAIPSPAGSALVAALGCAASGTRRRRPR
;
A
#
# COMPACT_ATOMS: atom_id res chain seq x y z
N MET A 1 -67.30 -37.59 28.58
CA MET A 1 -67.70 -37.04 29.89
C MET A 1 -67.16 -35.61 29.93
N PHE A 2 -68.06 -34.60 29.88
CA PHE A 2 -67.87 -33.12 29.88
C PHE A 2 -67.05 -32.51 28.72
N ARG A 3 -67.58 -31.66 27.82
CA ARG A 3 -68.30 -30.35 27.85
C ARG A 3 -67.38 -29.11 27.70
N ASP A 4 -67.56 -28.44 26.56
CA ASP A 4 -67.72 -26.99 26.32
C ASP A 4 -66.66 -25.92 26.72
N ALA A 5 -66.00 -25.37 25.67
CA ALA A 5 -65.89 -23.94 25.27
C ALA A 5 -64.95 -22.94 26.03
N PRO A 6 -64.69 -21.69 25.55
CA PRO A 6 -63.84 -21.32 24.38
C PRO A 6 -62.90 -20.07 24.57
N LEU A 7 -62.02 -19.83 23.57
CA LEU A 7 -61.44 -18.56 23.05
C LEU A 7 -60.88 -17.46 24.01
N ARG A 8 -59.61 -17.05 23.80
CA ARG A 8 -59.20 -15.64 23.55
C ARG A 8 -57.88 -15.53 22.73
N LEU A 9 -57.95 -14.67 21.72
CA LEU A 9 -56.90 -14.21 20.81
C LEU A 9 -56.10 -13.06 21.45
N PHE A 10 -54.77 -13.04 21.32
CA PHE A 10 -53.97 -11.80 21.38
C PHE A 10 -52.78 -11.91 20.42
N VAL A 11 -52.69 -10.93 19.52
CA VAL A 11 -51.54 -10.61 18.67
C VAL A 11 -50.77 -9.48 19.36
N PRO A 12 -49.43 -9.54 19.39
CA PRO A 12 -48.60 -8.51 18.74
C PRO A 12 -47.48 -9.18 17.93
N GLY A 13 -47.20 -8.77 16.71
CA GLY A 13 -46.39 -7.58 16.44
C GLY A 13 -45.03 -8.05 15.92
N LEU A 14 -44.96 -8.30 14.61
CA LEU A 14 -43.80 -8.81 13.88
C LEU A 14 -42.66 -7.77 13.92
N LEU A 15 -41.60 -8.06 14.69
CA LEU A 15 -40.31 -7.41 14.52
C LEU A 15 -39.74 -7.85 13.17
N ILE A 16 -39.64 -6.93 12.21
CA ILE A 16 -38.80 -7.12 11.02
C ILE A 16 -37.36 -6.92 11.49
N VAL A 17 -36.70 -8.01 11.84
CA VAL A 17 -35.24 -8.05 11.91
C VAL A 17 -34.78 -8.08 10.44
N CYS A 18 -34.27 -6.95 9.97
CA CYS A 18 -33.46 -6.91 8.76
C CYS A 18 -32.18 -7.70 9.07
N GLN A 19 -32.21 -9.02 8.84
CA GLN A 19 -30.98 -9.79 8.74
C GLN A 19 -30.29 -9.30 7.48
N VAL A 20 -29.24 -8.50 7.67
CA VAL A 20 -28.18 -8.34 6.68
C VAL A 20 -27.67 -9.76 6.43
N LEU A 21 -28.14 -10.38 5.35
CA LEU A 21 -27.46 -11.49 4.71
C LEU A 21 -26.13 -10.92 4.24
N VAL A 22 -25.13 -10.92 5.12
CA VAL A 22 -23.75 -10.99 4.69
C VAL A 22 -23.69 -12.33 3.97
N ALA A 23 -23.71 -12.28 2.63
CA ALA A 23 -23.19 -13.37 1.86
C ALA A 23 -21.75 -13.54 2.34
N ALA A 24 -21.52 -14.49 3.25
CA ALA A 24 -20.19 -15.00 3.47
C ALA A 24 -19.76 -15.46 2.09
N GLY A 25 -18.86 -14.68 1.45
CA GLY A 25 -18.24 -15.10 0.22
C GLY A 25 -17.73 -16.50 0.47
N GLU A 26 -18.15 -17.46 -0.35
CA GLU A 26 -17.52 -18.77 -0.36
C GLU A 26 -16.02 -18.50 -0.47
N ALA A 27 -15.24 -18.97 0.51
CA ALA A 27 -13.79 -18.87 0.46
C ALA A 27 -13.34 -19.58 -0.82
N THR A 28 -13.10 -18.82 -1.88
CA THR A 28 -12.53 -19.33 -3.12
C THR A 28 -11.19 -19.94 -2.75
N ALA A 29 -10.97 -21.22 -3.06
CA ALA A 29 -9.68 -21.86 -2.86
C ALA A 29 -8.58 -20.96 -3.44
N GLN A 30 -7.49 -20.76 -2.69
CA GLN A 30 -6.37 -19.90 -3.10
C GLN A 30 -5.87 -20.36 -4.48
N SER A 31 -6.00 -19.48 -5.49
CA SER A 31 -5.47 -19.76 -6.83
C SER A 31 -3.96 -19.63 -6.80
N ARG A 32 -3.26 -20.75 -6.70
CA ARG A 32 -1.79 -20.78 -6.71
C ARG A 32 -1.26 -20.67 -8.13
N ALA A 33 -0.20 -19.87 -8.30
CA ALA A 33 0.56 -19.89 -9.54
C ALA A 33 1.20 -21.28 -9.71
N LEU A 34 1.17 -21.81 -10.93
CA LEU A 34 1.69 -23.14 -11.22
C LEU A 34 2.98 -23.02 -12.03
N GLY A 35 3.93 -23.92 -11.79
CA GLY A 35 5.21 -23.84 -12.45
C GLY A 35 5.86 -25.19 -12.68
N LEU A 36 7.07 -25.12 -13.23
CA LEU A 36 7.91 -26.26 -13.57
C LEU A 36 9.32 -26.01 -13.09
N ASP A 37 10.12 -27.05 -13.09
CA ASP A 37 11.56 -26.89 -13.22
C ASP A 37 12.13 -27.88 -14.24
N VAL A 38 13.18 -27.47 -14.93
CA VAL A 38 13.75 -28.23 -16.04
C VAL A 38 15.27 -28.11 -16.08
N SER A 39 15.88 -29.10 -16.73
CA SER A 39 17.32 -29.14 -17.00
C SER A 39 17.61 -29.81 -18.34
N ALA A 40 18.87 -30.09 -18.64
CA ALA A 40 19.26 -30.88 -19.79
C ALA A 40 18.59 -32.27 -19.88
N TRP A 41 18.06 -32.82 -18.77
CA TRP A 41 17.32 -34.08 -18.77
C TRP A 41 16.00 -34.01 -19.55
N GLN A 42 15.42 -32.82 -19.67
CA GLN A 42 14.24 -32.56 -20.49
C GLN A 42 14.62 -32.30 -21.97
N GLY A 43 15.91 -32.23 -22.29
CA GLY A 43 16.40 -32.07 -23.66
C GLY A 43 16.03 -30.73 -24.29
N ASN A 44 15.96 -30.71 -25.62
CA ASN A 44 15.75 -29.48 -26.38
C ASN A 44 14.25 -29.11 -26.46
N ILE A 45 13.76 -28.36 -25.47
CA ILE A 45 12.36 -27.88 -25.43
C ILE A 45 12.14 -26.80 -26.48
N SER A 46 11.22 -27.02 -27.42
CA SER A 46 10.92 -26.09 -28.51
C SER A 46 10.18 -24.83 -28.05
N THR A 47 10.25 -23.74 -28.83
CA THR A 47 9.45 -22.53 -28.56
C THR A 47 7.95 -22.82 -28.53
N SER A 48 7.44 -23.66 -29.44
CA SER A 48 6.02 -24.07 -29.42
C SER A 48 5.66 -24.85 -28.17
N SER A 49 6.57 -25.66 -27.63
CA SER A 49 6.37 -26.39 -26.37
C SER A 49 6.28 -25.43 -25.20
N TRP A 50 7.20 -24.46 -25.08
CA TRP A 50 7.13 -23.41 -24.05
C TRP A 50 5.82 -22.62 -24.14
N ASN A 51 5.42 -22.20 -25.34
CA ASN A 51 4.13 -21.51 -25.54
C ASN A 51 2.93 -22.38 -25.11
N THR A 52 2.99 -23.70 -25.34
CA THR A 52 1.90 -24.60 -24.92
C THR A 52 1.89 -24.77 -23.41
N LEU A 53 3.06 -24.93 -22.78
CA LEU A 53 3.17 -25.03 -21.32
C LEU A 53 2.58 -23.80 -20.64
N HIS A 54 2.82 -22.59 -21.16
CA HIS A 54 2.21 -21.38 -20.63
C HIS A 54 0.71 -21.28 -20.98
N ASN A 55 0.37 -21.22 -22.27
CA ASN A 55 -0.98 -20.83 -22.71
C ASN A 55 -2.05 -21.94 -22.61
N VAL A 56 -1.64 -23.20 -22.42
CA VAL A 56 -2.55 -24.36 -22.40
C VAL A 56 -2.45 -25.14 -21.10
N ASN A 57 -1.28 -25.18 -20.47
CA ASN A 57 -1.11 -25.86 -19.19
C ASN A 57 -1.06 -24.93 -17.99
N ASP A 58 -1.29 -23.63 -18.20
CA ASP A 58 -1.34 -22.61 -17.15
C ASP A 58 -0.08 -22.67 -16.28
N ARG A 59 1.09 -22.62 -16.92
CA ARG A 59 2.38 -22.51 -16.23
C ARG A 59 2.83 -21.06 -16.24
N ASP A 60 2.82 -20.46 -15.06
CA ASP A 60 3.18 -19.07 -14.83
C ASP A 60 4.68 -18.89 -14.60
N PHE A 61 5.35 -19.92 -14.08
CA PHE A 61 6.78 -19.84 -13.78
C PHE A 61 7.59 -21.10 -14.08
N VAL A 62 8.90 -20.93 -14.21
CA VAL A 62 9.86 -22.04 -14.33
C VAL A 62 11.21 -21.76 -13.72
N PHE A 63 11.79 -22.76 -13.03
CA PHE A 63 13.21 -22.76 -12.66
C PHE A 63 14.02 -23.62 -13.64
N ILE A 64 15.16 -23.11 -14.10
CA ILE A 64 15.96 -23.76 -15.15
C ILE A 64 17.37 -23.98 -14.64
N ARG A 65 17.87 -25.21 -14.72
CA ARG A 65 19.25 -25.50 -14.31
C ARG A 65 20.20 -24.68 -15.17
N SER A 66 21.06 -23.93 -14.50
CA SER A 66 22.17 -23.22 -15.15
C SER A 66 23.45 -24.05 -15.08
N THR A 67 23.75 -24.57 -13.90
CA THR A 67 25.08 -25.07 -13.54
C THR A 67 25.01 -26.17 -12.49
N ARG A 68 26.13 -26.90 -12.38
CA ARG A 68 26.37 -27.90 -11.34
C ARG A 68 27.87 -28.00 -11.04
N GLY A 69 28.22 -28.11 -9.75
CA GLY A 69 29.61 -28.21 -9.28
C GLY A 69 30.39 -26.89 -9.39
N GLY A 70 31.69 -26.91 -9.13
CA GLY A 70 32.49 -25.68 -9.06
C GLY A 70 33.01 -25.17 -10.41
N THR A 71 33.88 -24.15 -10.38
CA THR A 71 34.33 -23.44 -11.59
C THR A 71 35.28 -24.24 -12.50
N THR A 72 35.82 -25.37 -12.01
CA THR A 72 36.87 -26.13 -12.71
C THR A 72 36.49 -27.58 -13.02
N GLY A 73 37.23 -28.17 -13.95
CA GLY A 73 37.11 -29.58 -14.30
C GLY A 73 35.98 -29.88 -15.26
N TYR A 74 35.51 -31.12 -15.18
CA TYR A 74 34.49 -31.65 -16.08
C TYR A 74 33.66 -32.70 -15.35
N TYR A 75 32.37 -32.72 -15.67
CA TYR A 75 31.46 -33.76 -15.26
C TYR A 75 30.76 -34.37 -16.46
N ASN A 76 30.82 -35.70 -16.53
CA ASN A 76 30.04 -36.49 -17.47
C ASN A 76 28.70 -36.88 -16.84
N GLN A 77 27.63 -36.22 -17.25
CA GLN A 77 26.27 -36.54 -16.80
C GLN A 77 25.80 -37.96 -17.18
N ASN A 78 26.42 -38.58 -18.18
CA ASN A 78 26.14 -39.97 -18.56
C ASN A 78 26.98 -41.00 -17.79
N ASP A 79 27.92 -40.55 -16.95
CA ASP A 79 28.73 -41.39 -16.06
C ASP A 79 28.84 -40.75 -14.66
N PRO A 80 27.72 -40.65 -13.92
CA PRO A 80 27.69 -39.97 -12.63
C PRO A 80 28.60 -40.62 -11.59
N ASN A 81 28.81 -41.94 -11.67
CA ASN A 81 29.65 -42.71 -10.75
C ASN A 81 31.14 -42.68 -11.13
N ASN A 82 31.51 -41.92 -12.17
CA ASN A 82 32.88 -41.80 -12.66
C ASN A 82 33.54 -43.15 -13.01
N ASN A 83 32.77 -44.12 -13.52
CA ASN A 83 33.30 -45.45 -13.87
C ASN A 83 34.35 -45.37 -14.99
N LEU A 84 34.26 -44.34 -15.84
CA LEU A 84 35.16 -44.08 -16.95
C LEU A 84 36.33 -43.14 -16.56
N GLY A 85 36.37 -42.64 -15.32
CA GLY A 85 37.42 -41.75 -14.84
C GLY A 85 37.43 -40.36 -15.49
N GLY A 86 36.33 -39.96 -16.13
CA GLY A 86 36.22 -38.68 -16.85
C GLY A 86 35.88 -37.48 -15.96
N ASN A 87 35.30 -37.70 -14.78
CA ASN A 87 34.92 -36.62 -13.86
C ASN A 87 36.18 -36.11 -13.14
N THR A 88 36.42 -34.81 -13.18
CA THR A 88 37.68 -34.20 -12.71
C THR A 88 37.44 -32.91 -11.92
N LEU A 89 38.39 -32.60 -11.02
CA LEU A 89 38.42 -31.38 -10.21
C LEU A 89 37.08 -31.08 -9.54
N SER A 90 36.59 -29.85 -9.63
CA SER A 90 35.31 -29.40 -9.07
C SER A 90 34.07 -29.95 -9.79
N GLN A 91 34.27 -30.80 -10.81
CA GLN A 91 33.24 -31.40 -11.65
C GLN A 91 32.28 -30.36 -12.27
N ARG A 92 32.84 -29.29 -12.86
CA ARG A 92 32.06 -28.29 -13.60
C ARG A 92 31.15 -28.93 -14.65
N TYR A 93 29.89 -28.55 -14.62
CA TYR A 93 28.91 -28.83 -15.67
C TYR A 93 28.08 -27.60 -16.00
N ASP A 94 28.17 -27.15 -17.25
CA ASP A 94 27.33 -26.09 -17.81
C ASP A 94 26.09 -26.74 -18.47
N ASP A 95 24.88 -26.35 -18.07
CA ASP A 95 23.68 -26.88 -18.73
C ASP A 95 23.54 -26.29 -20.15
N PRO A 96 23.64 -27.10 -21.22
CA PRO A 96 23.73 -26.59 -22.58
C PRO A 96 22.44 -25.93 -23.06
N TYR A 97 21.31 -26.18 -22.41
CA TYR A 97 20.01 -25.63 -22.80
C TYR A 97 19.58 -24.41 -21.98
N PHE A 98 20.32 -24.02 -20.95
CA PHE A 98 19.92 -22.94 -20.03
C PHE A 98 19.53 -21.64 -20.77
N ALA A 99 20.47 -21.07 -21.53
CA ALA A 99 20.28 -19.76 -22.18
C ALA A 99 19.12 -19.74 -23.19
N GLN A 100 18.91 -20.82 -23.95
CA GLN A 100 17.77 -20.90 -24.86
C GLN A 100 16.45 -21.08 -24.10
N ASN A 101 16.44 -21.84 -23.01
CA ASN A 101 15.23 -22.16 -22.28
C ASN A 101 14.75 -20.94 -21.51
N ILE A 102 15.64 -20.20 -20.85
CA ILE A 102 15.25 -18.98 -20.15
C ILE A 102 14.68 -17.95 -21.12
N THR A 103 15.31 -17.75 -22.27
CA THR A 103 14.79 -16.85 -23.33
C THR A 103 13.43 -17.30 -23.86
N ARG A 104 13.25 -18.60 -24.14
CA ARG A 104 11.99 -19.12 -24.68
C ARG A 104 10.87 -19.10 -23.66
N ALA A 105 11.16 -19.40 -22.40
CA ALA A 105 10.18 -19.36 -21.32
C ALA A 105 9.70 -17.93 -21.07
N THR A 106 10.60 -16.95 -20.99
CA THR A 106 10.19 -15.54 -20.84
C THR A 106 9.44 -15.01 -22.05
N ASN A 107 9.85 -15.37 -23.27
CA ASN A 107 9.10 -15.00 -24.48
C ASN A 107 7.71 -15.66 -24.57
N ALA A 108 7.51 -16.79 -23.88
CA ALA A 108 6.21 -17.44 -23.78
C ALA A 108 5.28 -16.76 -22.77
N GLY A 109 5.78 -15.85 -21.93
CA GLY A 109 5.02 -15.17 -20.87
C GLY A 109 5.28 -15.70 -19.46
N MET A 110 6.21 -16.64 -19.27
CA MET A 110 6.51 -17.23 -17.96
C MET A 110 7.55 -16.40 -17.20
N LEU A 111 7.40 -16.31 -15.87
CA LEU A 111 8.48 -15.83 -15.00
C LEU A 111 9.54 -16.94 -14.84
N ALA A 112 10.79 -16.65 -15.17
CA ALA A 112 11.84 -17.66 -15.21
C ALA A 112 12.98 -17.34 -14.24
N GLY A 113 13.47 -18.37 -13.54
CA GLY A 113 14.61 -18.31 -12.64
C GLY A 113 15.69 -19.32 -13.01
N SER A 114 16.89 -19.13 -12.47
CA SER A 114 18.01 -20.05 -12.64
C SER A 114 18.27 -20.82 -11.35
N TYR A 115 18.68 -22.08 -11.46
CA TYR A 115 19.17 -22.84 -10.30
C TYR A 115 20.56 -23.45 -10.52
N HIS A 116 21.27 -23.69 -9.43
CA HIS A 116 22.57 -24.34 -9.37
C HIS A 116 22.46 -25.63 -8.56
N PHE A 117 22.72 -26.79 -9.17
CA PHE A 117 22.75 -28.07 -8.45
C PHE A 117 24.06 -28.18 -7.67
N ALA A 118 23.98 -28.02 -6.35
CA ALA A 118 25.14 -27.96 -5.47
C ALA A 118 25.84 -29.31 -5.34
N ARG A 119 27.18 -29.29 -5.24
CA ARG A 119 28.01 -30.49 -5.06
C ARG A 119 28.93 -30.39 -3.83
N PRO A 120 28.38 -30.18 -2.62
CA PRO A 120 29.16 -30.20 -1.39
C PRO A 120 29.82 -31.57 -1.11
N ASP A 121 29.35 -32.67 -1.73
CA ASP A 121 30.01 -33.99 -1.71
C ASP A 121 31.39 -33.98 -2.37
N ILE A 122 31.66 -33.03 -3.27
CA ILE A 122 33.00 -32.76 -3.76
C ILE A 122 33.67 -31.86 -2.73
N VAL A 123 34.34 -32.46 -1.75
CA VAL A 123 34.92 -31.76 -0.59
C VAL A 123 35.89 -30.64 -0.92
N ALA A 124 36.46 -30.62 -2.14
CA ALA A 124 37.29 -29.53 -2.62
C ALA A 124 36.50 -28.26 -3.02
N ASN A 125 35.20 -28.38 -3.28
CA ASN A 125 34.34 -27.26 -3.62
C ASN A 125 33.98 -26.46 -2.36
N THR A 126 33.91 -25.15 -2.49
CA THR A 126 33.35 -24.24 -1.48
C THR A 126 32.04 -23.66 -2.02
N GLY A 127 31.19 -23.15 -1.12
CA GLY A 127 29.95 -22.47 -1.54
C GLY A 127 30.25 -21.29 -2.47
N ALA A 128 31.31 -20.54 -2.18
CA ALA A 128 31.76 -19.44 -3.03
C ALA A 128 32.24 -19.88 -4.43
N ASP A 129 32.97 -21.00 -4.56
CA ASP A 129 33.38 -21.54 -5.88
C ASP A 129 32.16 -21.94 -6.72
N GLU A 130 31.16 -22.58 -6.09
CA GLU A 130 29.94 -22.97 -6.79
C GLU A 130 29.05 -21.76 -7.14
N ALA A 131 29.02 -20.73 -6.28
CA ALA A 131 28.37 -19.46 -6.60
C ALA A 131 29.06 -18.73 -7.75
N ASP A 132 30.40 -18.68 -7.78
CA ASP A 132 31.16 -18.11 -8.90
C ASP A 132 30.86 -18.85 -10.21
N HIS A 133 30.69 -20.16 -10.17
CA HIS A 133 30.28 -20.93 -11.35
C HIS A 133 28.87 -20.52 -11.81
N MET A 134 27.90 -20.40 -10.89
CA MET A 134 26.57 -19.93 -11.21
C MET A 134 26.60 -18.52 -11.81
N LEU A 135 27.37 -17.60 -11.22
CA LEU A 135 27.52 -16.22 -11.72
C LEU A 135 28.10 -16.18 -13.13
N GLN A 136 29.10 -17.01 -13.42
CA GLN A 136 29.71 -17.11 -14.76
C GLN A 136 28.73 -17.57 -15.84
N MET A 137 27.64 -18.26 -15.49
CA MET A 137 26.70 -18.85 -16.45
C MET A 137 25.33 -18.20 -16.45
N ALA A 138 24.86 -17.73 -15.30
CA ALA A 138 23.51 -17.21 -15.09
C ALA A 138 23.46 -15.77 -14.58
N GLY A 139 24.60 -15.15 -14.24
CA GLY A 139 24.65 -13.78 -13.68
C GLY A 139 23.98 -12.72 -14.55
N ALA A 140 23.94 -12.91 -15.88
CA ALA A 140 23.20 -12.03 -16.79
C ALA A 140 21.69 -11.95 -16.48
N TRP A 141 21.11 -12.97 -15.86
CA TRP A 141 19.66 -13.06 -15.55
C TRP A 141 19.35 -12.83 -14.07
N MET A 142 20.33 -12.50 -13.23
CA MET A 142 20.13 -12.15 -11.82
C MET A 142 19.76 -10.66 -11.69
N ARG A 143 18.61 -10.26 -12.25
CA ARG A 143 18.17 -8.86 -12.37
C ARG A 143 16.65 -8.74 -12.56
N PRO A 144 16.07 -7.54 -12.47
CA PRO A 144 14.64 -7.29 -12.71
C PRO A 144 14.06 -7.99 -13.95
N GLY A 145 12.88 -8.60 -13.79
CA GLY A 145 12.21 -9.42 -14.80
C GLY A 145 12.50 -10.93 -14.74
N TYR A 146 13.36 -11.38 -13.84
CA TYR A 146 13.66 -12.79 -13.61
C TYR A 146 13.45 -13.17 -12.14
N LEU A 147 13.07 -14.42 -11.88
CA LEU A 147 12.98 -14.94 -10.52
C LEU A 147 14.38 -15.03 -9.90
N LEU A 148 14.43 -14.91 -8.56
CA LEU A 148 15.66 -15.01 -7.79
C LEU A 148 16.44 -16.31 -8.11
N PRO A 149 17.78 -16.28 -8.08
CA PRO A 149 18.60 -17.47 -8.29
C PRO A 149 18.38 -18.48 -7.16
N VAL A 150 18.51 -19.77 -7.46
CA VAL A 150 18.25 -20.85 -6.50
C VAL A 150 19.50 -21.70 -6.27
N LEU A 151 19.86 -21.91 -5.00
CA LEU A 151 20.74 -22.98 -4.56
C LEU A 151 19.93 -24.28 -4.45
N ASP A 152 20.23 -25.28 -5.27
CA ASP A 152 19.62 -26.61 -5.18
C ASP A 152 20.53 -27.52 -4.35
N LEU A 153 20.12 -27.82 -3.11
CA LEU A 153 20.89 -28.57 -2.12
C LEU A 153 20.35 -29.99 -1.95
N GLU A 154 20.97 -30.93 -2.67
CA GLU A 154 20.59 -32.35 -2.65
C GLU A 154 21.78 -33.32 -2.64
N ALA A 155 22.94 -32.89 -2.13
CA ALA A 155 24.15 -33.71 -2.06
C ALA A 155 25.00 -33.42 -0.80
N GLY A 156 26.07 -34.21 -0.60
CA GLY A 156 27.08 -34.02 0.46
C GLY A 156 26.68 -34.48 1.85
N VAL A 157 25.51 -35.09 1.99
CA VAL A 157 25.12 -35.80 3.20
C VAL A 157 26.11 -36.93 3.47
N SER A 158 26.62 -37.00 4.71
CA SER A 158 27.67 -37.91 5.19
C SER A 158 29.11 -37.58 4.75
N ASP A 159 29.30 -36.74 3.74
CA ASP A 159 30.62 -36.23 3.33
C ASP A 159 31.05 -34.99 4.13
N ARG A 160 30.07 -34.20 4.60
CA ARG A 160 30.26 -33.00 5.43
C ARG A 160 29.59 -33.13 6.79
N SER A 161 30.13 -32.41 7.78
CA SER A 161 29.39 -32.18 9.03
C SER A 161 28.19 -31.26 8.79
N ASN A 162 27.22 -31.25 9.70
CA ASN A 162 26.06 -30.35 9.61
C ASN A 162 26.48 -28.87 9.54
N ASN A 163 27.48 -28.48 10.32
CA ASN A 163 28.01 -27.11 10.29
C ASN A 163 28.69 -26.79 8.97
N ASP A 164 29.47 -27.73 8.41
CA ASP A 164 30.14 -27.50 7.12
C ASP A 164 29.14 -27.43 5.97
N MET A 165 28.00 -28.13 6.08
CA MET A 165 26.91 -28.04 5.12
C MET A 165 26.19 -26.69 5.20
N ALA A 166 25.87 -26.23 6.42
CA ALA A 166 25.27 -24.92 6.64
C ALA A 166 26.21 -23.79 6.16
N GLN A 167 27.50 -23.85 6.52
CA GLN A 167 28.49 -22.88 6.08
C GLN A 167 28.64 -22.86 4.55
N PHE A 168 28.61 -24.02 3.88
CA PHE A 168 28.62 -24.07 2.42
C PHE A 168 27.45 -23.29 1.80
N ALA A 169 26.23 -23.45 2.35
CA ALA A 169 25.04 -22.75 1.86
C ALA A 169 25.13 -21.22 2.10
N VAL A 170 25.62 -20.83 3.28
CA VAL A 170 25.89 -19.42 3.64
C VAL A 170 26.93 -18.80 2.72
N ASP A 171 28.06 -19.47 2.49
CA ASP A 171 29.14 -18.98 1.62
C ASP A 171 28.65 -18.79 0.18
N PHE A 172 27.81 -19.72 -0.31
CA PHE A 172 27.18 -19.60 -1.62
C PHE A 172 26.30 -18.35 -1.69
N SER A 173 25.40 -18.16 -0.72
CA SER A 173 24.50 -17.01 -0.68
C SER A 173 25.26 -15.68 -0.57
N ASN A 174 26.24 -15.62 0.33
CA ASN A 174 27.06 -14.44 0.53
C ASN A 174 27.81 -14.05 -0.73
N ARG A 175 28.34 -15.02 -1.48
CA ARG A 175 29.02 -14.73 -2.74
C ARG A 175 28.08 -14.21 -3.84
N ILE A 176 26.87 -14.77 -3.95
CA ILE A 176 25.84 -14.22 -4.87
C ILE A 176 25.49 -12.79 -4.47
N HIS A 177 25.27 -12.53 -3.19
CA HIS A 177 24.90 -11.21 -2.68
C HIS A 177 26.03 -10.18 -2.86
N GLU A 178 27.28 -10.55 -2.60
CA GLU A 178 28.44 -9.69 -2.82
C GLU A 178 28.51 -9.17 -4.26
N VAL A 179 28.19 -10.02 -5.24
CA VAL A 179 28.31 -9.69 -6.66
C VAL A 179 27.04 -9.03 -7.23
N THR A 180 25.87 -9.35 -6.70
CA THR A 180 24.58 -8.97 -7.31
C THR A 180 23.68 -8.10 -6.44
N GLY A 181 23.95 -8.02 -5.13
CA GLY A 181 23.05 -7.49 -4.12
C GLY A 181 21.88 -8.42 -3.76
N LEU A 182 21.71 -9.56 -4.44
CA LEU A 182 20.58 -10.46 -4.25
C LEU A 182 20.86 -11.56 -3.22
N ARG A 183 19.86 -11.95 -2.45
CA ARG A 183 19.86 -13.22 -1.70
C ARG A 183 19.19 -14.32 -2.56
N PRO A 184 19.87 -15.44 -2.85
CA PRO A 184 19.25 -16.55 -3.54
C PRO A 184 18.17 -17.23 -2.67
N MET A 185 17.30 -17.98 -3.34
CA MET A 185 16.41 -18.96 -2.70
C MET A 185 17.16 -20.27 -2.49
N ILE A 186 16.62 -21.17 -1.67
CA ILE A 186 17.12 -22.55 -1.55
C ILE A 186 16.04 -23.56 -1.92
N TYR A 187 16.41 -24.49 -2.78
CA TYR A 187 15.66 -25.72 -3.01
C TYR A 187 16.26 -26.85 -2.18
N THR A 188 15.40 -27.56 -1.44
CA THR A 188 15.80 -28.71 -0.63
C THR A 188 14.60 -29.61 -0.30
N SER A 189 14.85 -30.91 -0.15
CA SER A 189 13.88 -31.83 0.47
C SER A 189 14.01 -31.82 2.00
N GLY A 190 13.01 -32.35 2.69
CA GLY A 190 13.04 -32.48 4.16
C GLY A 190 14.25 -33.27 4.69
N ASN A 191 14.78 -34.21 3.89
CA ASN A 191 15.97 -34.96 4.27
C ASN A 191 17.20 -34.05 4.41
N TYR A 192 17.47 -33.21 3.41
CA TYR A 192 18.63 -32.30 3.42
C TYR A 192 18.41 -31.11 4.36
N ALA A 193 17.18 -30.60 4.47
CA ALA A 193 16.82 -29.56 5.43
C ALA A 193 17.09 -30.01 6.88
N ASN A 194 16.87 -31.29 7.21
CA ASN A 194 17.20 -31.84 8.53
C ASN A 194 18.71 -31.84 8.85
N TYR A 195 19.58 -31.89 7.84
CA TYR A 195 21.03 -31.73 8.08
C TYR A 195 21.37 -30.29 8.45
N LEU A 196 20.74 -29.31 7.82
CA LEU A 196 20.88 -27.89 8.17
C LEU A 196 20.35 -27.61 9.59
N GLN A 197 19.21 -28.21 9.96
CA GLN A 197 18.69 -28.15 11.33
C GLN A 197 19.65 -28.75 12.36
N GLY A 198 20.52 -29.68 11.94
CA GLY A 198 21.51 -30.28 12.81
C GLY A 198 22.76 -29.43 13.05
N ALA A 199 22.88 -28.24 12.46
CA ALA A 199 23.99 -27.31 12.66
C ALA A 199 23.90 -26.60 14.03
N SER A 200 24.86 -25.76 14.40
CA SER A 200 24.72 -24.88 15.57
C SER A 200 23.63 -23.85 15.35
N SER A 201 22.93 -23.43 16.41
CA SER A 201 21.82 -22.46 16.32
C SER A 201 22.20 -21.17 15.58
N ALA A 202 23.39 -20.61 15.84
CA ALA A 202 23.86 -19.42 15.14
C ALA A 202 23.98 -19.62 13.61
N LEU A 203 24.36 -20.82 13.16
CA LEU A 203 24.42 -21.12 11.72
C LEU A 203 23.04 -21.40 11.13
N GLN A 204 22.11 -21.93 11.93
CA GLN A 204 20.71 -22.08 11.50
C GLN A 204 20.09 -20.71 11.24
N ASP A 205 20.27 -19.77 12.17
CA ASP A 205 19.81 -18.39 12.04
C ASP A 205 20.42 -17.73 10.79
N GLU A 206 21.74 -17.88 10.58
CA GLU A 206 22.44 -17.32 9.41
C GLU A 206 21.99 -17.94 8.08
N VAL A 207 21.71 -19.26 8.06
CA VAL A 207 21.11 -19.92 6.88
C VAL A 207 19.76 -19.32 6.55
N VAL A 208 18.87 -19.13 7.54
CA VAL A 208 17.55 -18.54 7.30
C VAL A 208 17.65 -17.08 6.85
N GLU A 209 18.57 -16.31 7.43
CA GLU A 209 18.81 -14.91 7.06
C GLU A 209 19.34 -14.77 5.62
N THR A 210 20.30 -15.62 5.24
CA THR A 210 20.97 -15.52 3.94
C THR A 210 20.22 -16.26 2.82
N LEU A 211 19.31 -17.19 3.14
CA LEU A 211 18.46 -17.92 2.20
C LEU A 211 17.00 -17.83 2.67
N PRO A 212 16.37 -16.65 2.57
CA PRO A 212 15.07 -16.38 3.21
C PRO A 212 13.88 -17.06 2.53
N TYR A 213 14.03 -17.52 1.29
CA TYR A 213 12.96 -18.11 0.50
C TYR A 213 13.22 -19.60 0.28
N LEU A 214 12.29 -20.43 0.75
CA LEU A 214 12.38 -21.88 0.69
C LEU A 214 11.53 -22.47 -0.45
N TRP A 215 12.17 -23.19 -1.35
CA TRP A 215 11.54 -24.08 -2.31
C TRP A 215 11.62 -25.53 -1.80
N SER A 216 10.51 -26.04 -1.26
CA SER A 216 10.48 -27.35 -0.62
C SER A 216 10.15 -28.47 -1.62
N ALA A 217 10.88 -29.57 -1.56
CA ALA A 217 10.60 -30.78 -2.35
C ALA A 217 9.85 -31.85 -1.53
N ARG A 218 8.66 -32.25 -1.99
CA ARG A 218 7.91 -33.39 -1.44
C ARG A 218 6.84 -33.86 -2.39
N TRP A 219 6.79 -35.15 -2.69
CA TRP A 219 5.88 -35.68 -3.72
C TRP A 219 4.80 -36.62 -3.15
N PRO A 220 3.66 -36.11 -2.65
CA PRO A 220 2.67 -36.92 -1.96
C PRO A 220 1.90 -37.87 -2.89
N ASN A 221 1.54 -37.43 -4.10
CA ASN A 221 0.57 -38.13 -4.96
C ASN A 221 0.94 -38.08 -6.45
N GLN A 222 1.95 -38.84 -6.85
CA GLN A 222 2.49 -38.83 -8.22
C GLN A 222 2.41 -40.18 -8.96
N SER A 223 1.45 -41.03 -8.57
CA SER A 223 1.27 -42.39 -9.11
C SER A 223 0.79 -42.42 -10.55
N ASN A 224 0.06 -41.39 -11.00
CA ASN A 224 -0.35 -41.20 -12.38
C ASN A 224 0.34 -39.96 -12.98
N PRO A 225 1.41 -40.13 -13.76
CA PRO A 225 2.14 -39.05 -14.45
C PRO A 225 1.27 -38.06 -15.23
N ASP A 226 0.18 -38.55 -15.83
CA ASP A 226 -0.67 -37.77 -16.74
C ASP A 226 -1.80 -37.02 -16.02
N ALA A 227 -1.97 -37.24 -14.71
CA ALA A 227 -3.07 -36.66 -13.93
C ALA A 227 -2.69 -36.46 -12.45
N ILE A 228 -1.58 -35.75 -12.21
CA ILE A 228 -1.14 -35.41 -10.86
C ILE A 228 -2.02 -34.27 -10.32
N PRO A 229 -2.69 -34.43 -9.16
CA PRO A 229 -3.50 -33.36 -8.59
C PRO A 229 -2.66 -32.13 -8.23
N ILE A 230 -3.14 -30.94 -8.60
CA ILE A 230 -2.58 -29.67 -8.13
C ILE A 230 -2.73 -29.61 -6.60
N GLN A 231 -1.67 -29.21 -5.91
CA GLN A 231 -1.68 -29.16 -4.46
C GLN A 231 -2.18 -27.81 -3.93
N THR A 232 -3.23 -27.85 -3.12
CA THR A 232 -3.85 -26.67 -2.49
C THR A 232 -3.55 -26.56 -0.99
N GLY A 233 -3.05 -27.62 -0.35
CA GLY A 233 -2.61 -27.63 1.05
C GLY A 233 -1.15 -27.24 1.22
N HIS A 234 -0.55 -27.54 2.38
CA HIS A 234 0.86 -27.27 2.64
C HIS A 234 1.67 -28.57 2.67
N PRO A 235 2.97 -28.55 2.28
CA PRO A 235 3.85 -29.72 2.36
C PRO A 235 3.83 -30.40 3.74
N LYS A 236 3.73 -29.60 4.81
CA LYS A 236 3.75 -30.04 6.21
C LYS A 236 2.47 -30.74 6.71
N ASP A 237 1.33 -30.55 6.04
CA ASP A 237 0.01 -31.04 6.51
C ASP A 237 -0.05 -32.55 6.73
N SER A 238 0.78 -33.29 6.01
CA SER A 238 0.86 -34.76 6.07
C SER A 238 2.27 -35.28 6.35
N TYR A 239 3.21 -34.41 6.70
CA TYR A 239 4.60 -34.77 7.02
C TYR A 239 5.34 -33.62 7.73
N SER A 240 5.67 -33.79 9.01
CA SER A 240 6.17 -32.68 9.84
C SER A 240 7.64 -32.25 9.69
N PRO A 241 8.64 -33.13 9.48
CA PRO A 241 10.05 -32.73 9.47
C PRO A 241 10.51 -32.35 8.07
N ILE A 242 10.12 -31.16 7.61
CA ILE A 242 10.25 -30.81 6.19
C ILE A 242 10.94 -29.48 5.90
N TYR A 243 10.87 -28.48 6.79
CA TYR A 243 11.46 -27.18 6.52
C TYR A 243 12.75 -26.93 7.32
N GLY A 244 13.27 -27.89 8.10
CA GLY A 244 14.54 -27.70 8.82
C GLY A 244 14.57 -26.37 9.60
N PRO A 245 15.65 -25.57 9.54
CA PRO A 245 15.77 -24.35 10.35
C PRO A 245 14.68 -23.30 10.06
N TRP A 246 14.03 -23.34 8.89
CA TRP A 246 12.90 -22.45 8.58
C TRP A 246 11.63 -22.79 9.39
N ASP A 247 11.54 -23.97 10.02
CA ASP A 247 10.43 -24.34 10.92
C ASP A 247 10.49 -23.62 12.29
N ASP A 248 11.63 -23.03 12.64
CA ASP A 248 11.86 -22.44 13.96
C ASP A 248 11.25 -21.02 14.07
N SER A 249 10.76 -20.67 15.27
CA SER A 249 10.25 -19.33 15.57
C SER A 249 11.36 -18.28 15.40
N PRO A 250 11.10 -17.10 14.82
CA PRO A 250 9.80 -16.44 14.60
C PRO A 250 9.16 -16.71 13.24
N ASN A 251 9.64 -17.69 12.47
CA ASN A 251 9.11 -17.94 11.13
C ASN A 251 7.63 -18.37 11.15
N PRO A 252 6.88 -18.09 10.06
CA PRO A 252 5.51 -18.57 9.91
C PRO A 252 5.43 -20.10 9.95
N THR A 253 4.27 -20.65 10.32
CA THR A 253 4.03 -22.11 10.34
C THR A 253 4.26 -22.80 8.98
N HIS A 254 4.15 -22.04 7.89
CA HIS A 254 4.37 -22.50 6.52
C HIS A 254 5.34 -21.54 5.79
N PRO A 255 6.65 -21.64 6.06
CA PRO A 255 7.69 -20.71 5.57
C PRO A 255 8.11 -20.95 4.10
N TRP A 256 7.49 -21.89 3.40
CA TRP A 256 7.84 -22.23 2.02
C TRP A 256 7.25 -21.22 1.03
N SER A 257 8.05 -20.83 0.03
CA SER A 257 7.65 -20.00 -1.10
C SER A 257 7.17 -20.84 -2.28
N PHE A 258 7.87 -21.93 -2.57
CA PHE A 258 7.57 -22.84 -3.66
C PHE A 258 7.54 -24.28 -3.18
N TRP A 259 6.76 -25.11 -3.86
CA TRP A 259 6.67 -26.53 -3.58
C TRP A 259 6.77 -27.34 -4.85
N GLN A 260 7.84 -28.13 -4.97
CA GLN A 260 7.92 -29.20 -5.96
C GLN A 260 7.13 -30.41 -5.47
N TYR A 261 5.96 -30.63 -6.06
CA TYR A 261 4.99 -31.63 -5.61
C TYR A 261 4.95 -32.91 -6.45
N ALA A 262 5.67 -32.93 -7.57
CA ALA A 262 5.92 -34.14 -8.33
C ALA A 262 7.20 -34.05 -9.14
N SER A 263 7.78 -35.22 -9.44
CA SER A 263 8.90 -35.41 -10.37
C SER A 263 8.58 -36.33 -11.55
N THR A 264 7.32 -36.75 -11.66
CA THR A 264 6.84 -37.65 -12.71
C THR A 264 5.83 -37.01 -13.66
N GLY A 265 5.61 -35.70 -13.57
CA GLY A 265 4.55 -35.02 -14.29
C GLY A 265 4.67 -35.11 -15.81
N ARG A 266 3.53 -35.19 -16.49
CA ARG A 266 3.41 -35.11 -17.94
C ARG A 266 2.32 -34.12 -18.30
N LEU A 267 2.65 -33.16 -19.16
CA LEU A 267 1.75 -32.11 -19.59
C LEU A 267 1.63 -32.14 -21.12
N SER A 268 0.47 -31.72 -21.64
CA SER A 268 0.33 -31.53 -23.09
C SER A 268 1.35 -30.50 -23.60
N GLY A 269 1.75 -30.57 -24.88
CA GLY A 269 2.76 -29.64 -25.42
C GLY A 269 4.22 -29.99 -25.13
N TYR A 270 4.49 -30.85 -24.15
CA TYR A 270 5.80 -31.44 -23.92
C TYR A 270 5.69 -32.98 -23.93
N ASN A 271 5.99 -33.58 -25.08
CA ASN A 271 6.06 -35.03 -25.24
C ASN A 271 7.40 -35.41 -25.86
N ASN A 272 8.44 -35.45 -25.01
CA ASN A 272 9.75 -35.98 -25.38
C ASN A 272 9.88 -37.45 -24.90
N GLY A 273 8.88 -38.29 -25.21
CA GLY A 273 8.86 -39.70 -24.81
C GLY A 273 8.63 -39.91 -23.30
N ASN A 274 9.58 -40.56 -22.62
CA ASN A 274 9.49 -40.90 -21.18
C ASN A 274 10.03 -39.80 -20.24
N SER A 275 10.44 -38.63 -20.74
CA SER A 275 10.99 -37.57 -19.89
C SER A 275 9.90 -36.92 -19.05
N ASN A 276 9.99 -37.10 -17.74
CA ASN A 276 9.10 -36.49 -16.78
C ASN A 276 9.43 -35.00 -16.58
N LEU A 277 8.43 -34.24 -16.16
CA LEU A 277 8.52 -32.87 -15.69
C LEU A 277 8.36 -32.83 -14.18
N ASP A 278 9.19 -32.00 -13.57
CA ASP A 278 9.02 -31.63 -12.18
C ASP A 278 7.95 -30.53 -12.11
N LEU A 279 6.92 -30.75 -11.27
CA LEU A 279 5.76 -29.86 -11.16
C LEU A 279 5.81 -29.07 -9.86
N ASN A 280 5.57 -27.77 -9.97
CA ASN A 280 5.69 -26.83 -8.87
C ASN A 280 4.40 -26.02 -8.67
N VAL A 281 4.16 -25.61 -7.43
CA VAL A 281 3.21 -24.54 -7.07
C VAL A 281 3.92 -23.47 -6.26
N ALA A 282 3.53 -22.20 -6.46
CA ALA A 282 3.86 -21.13 -5.53
C ALA A 282 2.90 -21.15 -4.32
N GLN A 283 3.31 -20.56 -3.20
CA GLN A 283 2.45 -20.48 -2.02
C GLN A 283 1.20 -19.63 -2.27
N GLY A 284 1.34 -18.55 -3.05
CA GLY A 284 0.25 -17.68 -3.49
C GLY A 284 0.05 -17.62 -5.01
N GLY A 285 -0.72 -16.62 -5.45
CA GLY A 285 -1.01 -16.36 -6.86
C GLY A 285 0.14 -15.69 -7.62
N VAL A 286 -0.18 -15.11 -8.78
CA VAL A 286 0.83 -14.44 -9.63
C VAL A 286 1.45 -13.21 -8.96
N GLU A 287 0.73 -12.50 -8.09
CA GLU A 287 1.29 -11.35 -7.36
C GLU A 287 2.28 -11.80 -6.28
N PHE A 288 1.97 -12.84 -5.52
CA PHE A 288 2.95 -13.50 -4.64
C PHE A 288 4.20 -13.95 -5.41
N LEU A 289 4.01 -14.51 -6.60
CA LEU A 289 5.11 -14.94 -7.46
C LEU A 289 6.03 -13.75 -7.85
N LYS A 290 5.45 -12.57 -8.14
CA LYS A 290 6.22 -11.36 -8.47
C LYS A 290 7.05 -10.84 -7.29
N ASP A 291 6.70 -11.16 -6.05
CA ASP A 291 7.55 -10.84 -4.88
C ASP A 291 8.89 -11.60 -4.87
N HIS A 292 9.00 -12.65 -5.69
CA HIS A 292 10.20 -13.47 -5.84
C HIS A 292 10.99 -13.13 -7.13
N LEU A 293 10.62 -12.04 -7.82
CA LEU A 293 11.46 -11.46 -8.86
C LEU A 293 12.66 -10.77 -8.22
N ALA A 294 13.81 -10.82 -8.89
CA ALA A 294 14.96 -10.04 -8.49
C ALA A 294 14.60 -8.54 -8.50
N PRO A 295 14.74 -7.82 -7.37
CA PRO A 295 14.40 -6.41 -7.30
C PRO A 295 15.30 -5.54 -8.18
N ALA A 296 14.76 -4.39 -8.56
CA ALA A 296 15.54 -3.29 -9.09
C ALA A 296 16.26 -2.62 -7.93
N LEU A 297 17.59 -2.77 -7.92
CA LEU A 297 18.44 -2.22 -6.89
C LEU A 297 19.05 -0.92 -7.39
N TRP A 298 18.98 0.11 -6.56
CA TRP A 298 19.81 1.28 -6.73
C TRP A 298 21.28 0.89 -6.49
N THR A 299 22.17 1.18 -7.43
CA THR A 299 23.60 0.83 -7.34
C THR A 299 24.50 2.03 -7.01
N GLY A 300 23.91 3.20 -6.72
CA GLY A 300 24.64 4.35 -6.17
C GLY A 300 25.52 5.11 -7.18
N GLY A 301 25.13 5.20 -8.45
CA GLY A 301 25.91 5.98 -9.43
C GLY A 301 25.87 7.50 -9.17
N ASP A 302 26.78 8.23 -9.84
CA ASP A 302 27.20 9.60 -9.47
C ASP A 302 26.11 10.68 -9.61
N SER A 303 25.03 10.42 -10.36
CA SER A 303 24.06 11.45 -10.76
C SER A 303 22.91 11.65 -9.77
N GLY A 304 22.53 10.62 -9.00
CA GLY A 304 21.30 10.65 -8.19
C GLY A 304 20.01 10.59 -9.02
N GLU A 305 20.07 10.61 -10.35
CA GLU A 305 18.88 10.70 -11.20
C GLU A 305 18.25 9.33 -11.47
N TRP A 306 16.94 9.20 -11.22
CA TRP A 306 16.16 7.98 -11.47
C TRP A 306 16.26 7.52 -12.92
N THR A 307 16.33 8.46 -13.86
CA THR A 307 16.34 8.18 -15.31
C THR A 307 17.70 7.74 -15.85
N ASP A 308 18.75 7.80 -15.04
CA ASP A 308 20.07 7.32 -15.43
C ASP A 308 20.17 5.80 -15.21
N LEU A 309 20.30 5.07 -16.32
CA LEU A 309 20.44 3.60 -16.30
C LEU A 309 21.66 3.15 -15.47
N ALA A 310 22.73 3.94 -15.38
CA ALA A 310 23.91 3.56 -14.62
C ALA A 310 23.65 3.44 -13.11
N ASN A 311 22.55 4.01 -12.61
CA ASN A 311 22.16 3.92 -11.20
C ASN A 311 21.40 2.63 -10.86
N TRP A 312 21.12 1.76 -11.83
CA TRP A 312 20.30 0.57 -11.63
C TRP A 312 21.05 -0.71 -11.98
N ASN A 313 20.87 -1.76 -11.18
CA ASN A 313 21.35 -3.11 -11.53
C ASN A 313 20.81 -3.59 -12.88
N SER A 314 19.58 -3.22 -13.24
CA SER A 314 18.96 -3.51 -14.54
C SER A 314 19.50 -2.66 -15.69
N GLY A 315 20.15 -1.53 -15.41
CA GLY A 315 20.79 -0.69 -16.43
C GLY A 315 22.23 -1.07 -16.73
N GLN A 316 22.84 -1.94 -15.91
CA GLN A 316 24.19 -2.46 -16.15
C GLN A 316 24.21 -3.47 -17.31
N THR A 317 25.20 -3.35 -18.20
CA THR A 317 25.38 -4.25 -19.35
C THR A 317 25.56 -5.70 -18.86
N PRO A 318 24.70 -6.66 -19.26
CA PRO A 318 24.85 -8.05 -18.86
C PRO A 318 26.13 -8.70 -19.39
N THR A 319 26.82 -9.45 -18.53
CA THR A 319 28.00 -10.24 -18.91
C THR A 319 27.59 -11.57 -19.52
N ALA A 320 28.08 -11.89 -20.71
CA ALA A 320 27.77 -13.14 -21.39
C ALA A 320 28.32 -14.37 -20.62
N PRO A 321 27.64 -15.53 -20.70
CA PRO A 321 28.14 -16.77 -20.09
C PRO A 321 29.55 -17.16 -20.54
N VAL A 322 30.40 -17.54 -19.58
CA VAL A 322 31.78 -17.97 -19.84
C VAL A 322 31.78 -19.35 -20.52
N SER A 323 32.47 -19.47 -21.66
CA SER A 323 32.65 -20.77 -22.32
C SER A 323 33.98 -21.40 -21.91
N VAL A 324 33.92 -22.54 -21.21
CA VAL A 324 35.10 -23.26 -20.74
C VAL A 324 35.40 -24.47 -21.64
N ARG A 325 36.68 -24.75 -21.87
CA ARG A 325 37.11 -25.92 -22.67
C ARG A 325 36.61 -27.22 -22.02
N GLY A 326 36.01 -28.10 -22.83
CA GLY A 326 35.55 -29.42 -22.40
C GLY A 326 34.08 -29.48 -21.99
N GLN A 327 33.42 -28.33 -21.85
CA GLN A 327 31.97 -28.25 -21.62
C GLN A 327 31.20 -28.48 -22.93
N ALA A 328 29.96 -28.97 -22.81
CA ALA A 328 29.08 -29.12 -23.96
C ALA A 328 28.80 -27.74 -24.58
N ALA A 329 28.71 -27.69 -25.91
CA ALA A 329 28.37 -26.44 -26.58
C ALA A 329 26.95 -26.02 -26.20
N ARG A 330 26.77 -24.73 -25.87
CA ARG A 330 25.45 -24.12 -25.70
C ARG A 330 24.59 -24.36 -26.94
N VAL A 331 23.35 -24.74 -26.71
CA VAL A 331 22.33 -24.94 -27.75
C VAL A 331 21.50 -23.66 -27.89
N GLY A 332 21.20 -23.29 -29.13
CA GLY A 332 20.40 -22.12 -29.46
C GLY A 332 21.18 -20.80 -29.42
N THR A 333 20.50 -19.73 -29.82
CA THR A 333 21.04 -18.37 -29.80
C THR A 333 21.17 -17.88 -28.36
N LEU A 334 22.29 -17.24 -28.04
CA LEU A 334 22.44 -16.49 -26.79
C LEU A 334 21.78 -15.12 -26.97
N THR A 335 20.67 -14.92 -26.26
CA THR A 335 20.03 -13.61 -26.12
C THR A 335 20.23 -13.16 -24.68
N LEU A 336 20.94 -12.05 -24.48
CA LEU A 336 21.10 -11.46 -23.15
C LEU A 336 19.92 -10.53 -22.86
N PRO A 337 19.55 -10.34 -21.57
CA PRO A 337 18.54 -9.35 -21.20
C PRO A 337 18.93 -7.95 -21.66
N GLU A 338 17.94 -7.15 -22.05
CA GLU A 338 18.17 -5.73 -22.37
C GLU A 338 18.39 -4.92 -21.08
N VAL A 339 19.21 -3.87 -21.19
CA VAL A 339 19.35 -2.88 -20.11
C VAL A 339 18.11 -1.99 -20.09
N ARG A 340 17.57 -1.72 -18.90
CA ARG A 340 16.33 -0.93 -18.75
C ARG A 340 16.21 -0.29 -17.38
N LEU A 341 15.38 0.75 -17.30
CA LEU A 341 14.88 1.28 -16.03
C LEU A 341 13.92 0.29 -15.37
N PRO A 342 13.65 0.44 -14.05
CA PRO A 342 12.59 -0.29 -13.39
C PRO A 342 11.23 -0.05 -14.08
N GLY A 343 10.40 -1.09 -14.12
CA GLY A 343 9.11 -1.08 -14.81
C GLY A 343 7.98 -1.63 -13.94
N ALA A 344 6.77 -1.70 -14.52
CA ALA A 344 5.52 -1.89 -13.79
C ALA A 344 5.38 -3.21 -13.01
N ASP A 345 6.20 -4.22 -13.31
CA ASP A 345 6.24 -5.50 -12.58
C ASP A 345 7.36 -5.58 -11.53
N ASP A 346 8.25 -4.58 -11.46
CA ASP A 346 9.43 -4.63 -10.60
C ASP A 346 9.17 -4.07 -9.20
N THR A 347 9.73 -4.77 -8.21
CA THR A 347 9.96 -4.20 -6.88
C THR A 347 11.24 -3.39 -6.91
N VAL A 348 11.16 -2.11 -6.55
CA VAL A 348 12.29 -1.20 -6.42
C VAL A 348 12.73 -1.13 -4.96
N LEU A 349 14.03 -1.28 -4.73
CA LEU A 349 14.69 -1.05 -3.45
C LEU A 349 15.69 0.09 -3.59
N LEU A 350 15.41 1.20 -2.92
CA LEU A 350 16.38 2.27 -2.69
C LEU A 350 16.98 2.04 -1.31
N ASP A 351 18.02 1.23 -1.23
CA ASP A 351 18.65 0.81 0.02
C ASP A 351 20.11 0.52 -0.28
N VAL A 352 20.98 1.53 -0.10
CA VAL A 352 22.41 1.40 -0.41
C VAL A 352 23.21 1.72 0.83
N ALA A 353 23.76 0.66 1.43
CA ALA A 353 24.73 0.80 2.50
C ALA A 353 25.85 1.77 2.07
N ASP A 354 26.07 2.82 2.87
CA ASP A 354 27.15 3.79 2.76
C ASP A 354 27.01 4.94 1.73
N ALA A 355 25.85 5.14 1.10
CA ALA A 355 25.64 6.26 0.16
C ALA A 355 24.53 7.22 0.62
N ALA A 356 24.90 8.39 1.16
CA ALA A 356 23.96 9.49 1.43
C ALA A 356 23.56 10.21 0.13
N VAL A 357 22.90 9.49 -0.78
CA VAL A 357 22.46 10.02 -2.08
C VAL A 357 20.95 10.23 -2.06
N THR A 358 20.51 11.44 -2.42
CA THR A 358 19.11 11.69 -2.74
C THR A 358 18.82 11.22 -4.15
N VAL A 359 17.92 10.26 -4.29
CA VAL A 359 17.38 9.84 -5.58
C VAL A 359 16.43 10.92 -6.06
N THR A 360 16.60 11.42 -7.29
CA THR A 360 15.76 12.47 -7.87
C THR A 360 15.07 11.94 -9.13
N LEU A 361 13.75 12.07 -9.19
CA LEU A 361 12.97 11.87 -10.40
C LEU A 361 12.56 13.24 -10.96
N SER A 362 13.41 13.75 -11.85
CA SER A 362 13.28 15.10 -12.41
C SER A 362 12.31 15.22 -13.57
N SER A 363 11.93 14.13 -14.24
CA SER A 363 10.98 14.17 -15.36
C SER A 363 10.48 12.79 -15.80
N GLY A 364 9.40 12.79 -16.59
CA GLY A 364 8.83 11.60 -17.21
C GLY A 364 7.85 10.86 -16.31
N ALA A 365 7.07 9.97 -16.93
CA ALA A 365 6.11 9.12 -16.23
C ALA A 365 6.70 7.72 -16.08
N HIS A 366 6.77 7.25 -14.83
CA HIS A 366 7.32 5.96 -14.48
C HIS A 366 6.30 5.14 -13.72
N SER A 367 6.35 3.83 -13.92
CA SER A 367 5.49 2.90 -13.19
C SER A 367 6.32 1.74 -12.68
N VAL A 368 6.14 1.40 -11.42
CA VAL A 368 6.77 0.27 -10.75
C VAL A 368 5.71 -0.54 -10.02
N ARG A 369 6.01 -1.79 -9.67
CA ARG A 369 5.07 -2.62 -8.91
C ARG A 369 5.03 -2.15 -7.46
N ARG A 370 6.20 -2.11 -6.82
CA ARG A 370 6.37 -1.81 -5.39
C ARG A 370 7.63 -0.98 -5.18
N LEU A 371 7.64 -0.09 -4.19
CA LEU A 371 8.81 0.71 -3.84
C LEU A 371 9.07 0.66 -2.33
N ILE A 372 10.31 0.36 -1.96
CA ILE A 372 10.84 0.55 -0.61
C ILE A 372 11.92 1.62 -0.69
N ALA A 373 11.65 2.79 -0.13
CA ALA A 373 12.55 3.93 -0.12
C ALA A 373 13.24 4.03 1.25
N ARG A 374 14.46 3.49 1.37
CA ARG A 374 15.36 3.68 2.53
C ARG A 374 16.45 4.72 2.26
N GLU A 375 16.51 5.24 1.04
CA GLU A 375 17.22 6.46 0.68
C GLU A 375 16.24 7.61 0.41
N PRO A 376 16.64 8.87 0.61
CA PRO A 376 15.78 10.00 0.28
C PRO A 376 15.39 10.01 -1.21
N LEU A 377 14.11 10.23 -1.50
CA LEU A 377 13.57 10.30 -2.87
C LEU A 377 12.86 11.64 -3.10
N ASN A 378 13.22 12.34 -4.16
CA ASN A 378 12.61 13.61 -4.55
C ASN A 378 11.96 13.51 -5.94
N LEU A 379 10.63 13.66 -6.01
CA LEU A 379 9.88 13.78 -7.26
C LEU A 379 9.76 15.27 -7.61
N ALA A 380 10.76 15.79 -8.33
CA ALA A 380 10.82 17.22 -8.63
C ALA A 380 9.75 17.63 -9.68
N ASP A 381 9.69 16.95 -10.82
CA ASP A 381 8.65 17.19 -11.85
C ASP A 381 8.16 15.88 -12.52
N GLY A 382 8.71 14.72 -12.18
CA GLY A 382 8.28 13.44 -12.75
C GLY A 382 7.09 12.83 -12.02
N SER A 383 6.39 11.90 -12.68
CA SER A 383 5.30 11.13 -12.07
C SER A 383 5.71 9.69 -11.80
N LEU A 384 5.33 9.18 -10.63
CA LEU A 384 5.59 7.81 -10.21
C LEU A 384 4.29 7.12 -9.80
N THR A 385 3.92 6.08 -10.54
CA THR A 385 2.80 5.18 -10.22
C THR A 385 3.31 3.87 -9.64
N ILE A 386 2.82 3.49 -8.47
CA ILE A 386 3.17 2.25 -7.77
C ILE A 386 1.93 1.34 -7.77
N GLY A 387 1.99 0.32 -8.62
CA GLY A 387 0.80 -0.40 -9.08
C GLY A 387 0.32 -1.58 -8.24
N VAL A 388 1.09 -2.03 -7.23
CA VAL A 388 0.67 -3.18 -6.42
C VAL A 388 -0.47 -2.80 -5.48
N VAL A 389 -1.50 -3.63 -5.46
CA VAL A 389 -2.54 -3.62 -4.43
C VAL A 389 -2.19 -4.72 -3.42
N PRO A 390 -1.91 -4.39 -2.16
CA PRO A 390 -1.63 -5.38 -1.13
C PRO A 390 -2.76 -6.42 -1.01
N SER A 391 -2.39 -7.69 -0.90
CA SER A 391 -3.29 -8.81 -0.64
C SER A 391 -2.80 -9.61 0.57
N ASN A 392 -3.64 -10.48 1.12
CA ASN A 392 -3.26 -11.31 2.28
C ASN A 392 -2.05 -12.23 2.00
N ASP A 393 -1.76 -12.50 0.73
CA ASP A 393 -0.63 -13.30 0.25
C ASP A 393 0.46 -12.44 -0.42
N SER A 394 0.50 -11.13 -0.20
CA SER A 394 1.52 -10.22 -0.74
C SER A 394 1.86 -9.10 0.27
N PRO A 395 2.92 -8.30 0.08
CA PRO A 395 3.41 -7.33 1.07
C PRO A 395 2.37 -6.30 1.50
N ALA A 396 2.48 -5.81 2.74
CA ALA A 396 1.49 -4.94 3.39
C ALA A 396 1.33 -3.54 2.73
N ALA A 397 2.39 -2.97 2.16
CA ALA A 397 2.38 -1.63 1.57
C ALA A 397 2.99 -1.60 0.16
N SER A 398 2.39 -0.80 -0.72
CA SER A 398 2.85 -0.52 -2.09
C SER A 398 4.09 0.37 -2.07
N LEU A 399 4.05 1.42 -1.24
CA LEU A 399 5.17 2.31 -0.95
C LEU A 399 5.52 2.23 0.53
N VAL A 400 6.78 1.97 0.84
CA VAL A 400 7.35 2.14 2.19
C VAL A 400 8.30 3.34 2.18
N VAL A 401 8.00 4.34 3.00
CA VAL A 401 8.82 5.53 3.26
C VAL A 401 9.67 5.25 4.51
N GLY A 402 10.82 4.63 4.29
CA GLY A 402 11.85 4.35 5.31
C GLY A 402 12.95 5.43 5.40
N ALA A 403 12.95 6.37 4.46
CA ALA A 403 13.71 7.62 4.44
C ALA A 403 12.83 8.74 3.85
N PRO A 404 13.19 10.03 4.00
CA PRO A 404 12.34 11.13 3.53
C PRO A 404 12.00 11.04 2.04
N VAL A 405 10.71 11.08 1.72
CA VAL A 405 10.21 11.17 0.33
C VAL A 405 9.55 12.53 0.14
N ALA A 406 9.89 13.24 -0.92
CA ALA A 406 9.32 14.53 -1.26
C ALA A 406 8.66 14.48 -2.65
N VAL A 407 7.41 14.95 -2.73
CA VAL A 407 6.75 15.31 -3.99
C VAL A 407 6.86 16.83 -4.11
N ALA A 408 7.76 17.31 -4.95
CA ALA A 408 8.17 18.71 -5.02
C ALA A 408 7.79 19.37 -6.35
N GLY A 409 6.56 19.13 -6.81
CA GLY A 409 6.07 19.55 -8.15
C GLY A 409 5.73 18.38 -9.09
N GLY A 410 6.12 17.16 -8.73
CA GLY A 410 5.74 15.93 -9.43
C GLY A 410 4.40 15.33 -9.00
N GLU A 411 4.16 14.07 -9.36
CA GLU A 411 2.94 13.33 -9.02
C GLU A 411 3.30 11.97 -8.40
N LEU A 412 2.62 11.59 -7.32
CA LEU A 412 2.76 10.27 -6.70
C LEU A 412 1.41 9.56 -6.66
N SER A 413 1.36 8.33 -7.18
CA SER A 413 0.19 7.46 -7.08
C SER A 413 0.58 6.11 -6.50
N ALA A 414 -0.03 5.68 -5.39
CA ALA A 414 0.23 4.38 -4.76
C ALA A 414 -0.99 3.87 -3.99
N HIS A 415 -1.27 2.56 -4.02
CA HIS A 415 -2.43 2.02 -3.28
C HIS A 415 -2.33 2.23 -1.77
N THR A 416 -1.31 1.63 -1.15
CA THR A 416 -1.05 1.78 0.27
C THR A 416 0.34 2.39 0.46
N ILE A 417 0.40 3.52 1.16
CA ILE A 417 1.62 4.22 1.54
C ILE A 417 1.82 4.04 3.04
N GLU A 418 2.97 3.51 3.44
CA GLU A 418 3.38 3.39 4.84
C GLU A 418 4.56 4.33 5.09
N VAL A 419 4.43 5.21 6.08
CA VAL A 419 5.53 6.05 6.57
C VAL A 419 6.03 5.50 7.88
N GLU A 420 7.28 5.02 7.88
CA GLU A 420 7.94 4.46 9.07
C GLU A 420 8.15 5.55 10.15
N SER A 421 8.28 5.13 11.40
CA SER A 421 8.50 6.07 12.52
C SER A 421 9.74 6.94 12.28
N GLN A 422 9.67 8.21 12.65
CA GLN A 422 10.73 9.22 12.44
C GLN A 422 10.97 9.62 10.98
N GLN A 423 10.20 9.08 10.03
CA GLN A 423 10.27 9.43 8.62
C GLN A 423 9.16 10.41 8.23
N GLN A 424 9.33 11.01 7.05
CA GLN A 424 8.45 12.04 6.54
C GLN A 424 8.16 11.83 5.05
N LEU A 425 6.89 12.02 4.68
CA LEU A 425 6.47 12.26 3.30
C LEU A 425 6.11 13.74 3.18
N SER A 426 6.83 14.49 2.34
CA SER A 426 6.53 15.90 2.03
C SER A 426 5.80 16.00 0.69
N VAL A 427 4.77 16.86 0.60
CA VAL A 427 3.96 16.98 -0.62
C VAL A 427 3.68 18.43 -0.99
N VAL A 428 3.94 18.73 -2.27
CA VAL A 428 3.48 19.86 -3.07
C VAL A 428 3.04 19.29 -4.42
N GLY A 429 1.77 19.47 -4.79
CA GLY A 429 1.18 18.86 -5.99
C GLY A 429 0.30 17.64 -5.72
N ASP A 430 0.38 16.63 -6.57
CA ASP A 430 -0.64 15.58 -6.66
C ASP A 430 -0.26 14.31 -5.90
N LEU A 431 -1.16 13.87 -5.03
CA LEU A 431 -1.07 12.61 -4.30
C LEU A 431 -2.34 11.77 -4.51
N THR A 432 -2.18 10.62 -5.15
CA THR A 432 -3.26 9.66 -5.39
C THR A 432 -3.05 8.40 -4.56
N PHE A 433 -4.05 8.00 -3.75
CA PHE A 433 -3.90 6.87 -2.84
C PHE A 433 -5.23 6.25 -2.39
N ALA A 434 -5.16 5.04 -1.81
CA ALA A 434 -6.28 4.45 -1.08
C ALA A 434 -6.05 4.49 0.44
N SER A 435 -4.81 4.26 0.90
CA SER A 435 -4.46 4.31 2.31
C SER A 435 -3.08 4.95 2.51
N LEU A 436 -2.98 5.90 3.44
CA LEU A 436 -1.73 6.49 3.92
C LEU A 436 -1.63 6.28 5.42
N GLN A 437 -0.66 5.46 5.84
CA GLN A 437 -0.48 5.00 7.20
C GLN A 437 0.75 5.66 7.82
N LEU A 438 0.54 6.44 8.88
CA LEU A 438 1.59 7.13 9.61
C LEU A 438 1.94 6.36 10.89
N ALA A 439 3.13 5.77 10.94
CA ALA A 439 3.58 5.01 12.10
C ALA A 439 3.64 5.89 13.36
N SER A 440 2.95 5.42 14.40
CA SER A 440 3.14 5.92 15.76
C SER A 440 4.54 5.56 16.27
N SER A 441 5.02 6.28 17.28
CA SER A 441 6.34 6.08 17.86
C SER A 441 6.34 6.15 19.39
N THR A 442 7.33 5.51 20.00
CA THR A 442 7.61 5.66 21.44
C THR A 442 8.36 6.95 21.75
N SER A 443 9.00 7.58 20.75
CA SER A 443 9.73 8.84 20.86
C SER A 443 9.34 9.82 19.75
N ALA A 444 9.50 11.12 19.99
CA ALA A 444 9.31 12.12 18.95
C ALA A 444 10.59 12.26 18.08
N PRO A 445 10.45 12.63 16.79
CA PRO A 445 9.18 12.78 16.06
C PRO A 445 8.58 11.41 15.65
N PRO A 446 7.24 11.28 15.59
CA PRO A 446 6.58 10.13 14.95
C PRO A 446 6.72 10.22 13.42
N ALA A 447 6.09 9.29 12.67
CA ALA A 447 5.94 9.47 11.23
C ALA A 447 5.10 10.72 10.91
N SER A 448 5.41 11.39 9.80
CA SER A 448 4.68 12.60 9.40
C SER A 448 4.37 12.70 7.91
N LEU A 449 3.22 13.33 7.61
CA LEU A 449 2.91 13.88 6.29
C LEU A 449 3.05 15.41 6.39
N ALA A 450 4.00 15.99 5.66
CA ALA A 450 4.23 17.43 5.63
C ALA A 450 3.66 18.04 4.35
N ILE A 451 2.84 19.09 4.50
CA ILE A 451 2.29 19.85 3.39
C ILE A 451 3.10 21.12 3.21
N GLU A 452 3.79 21.23 2.07
CA GLU A 452 4.76 22.31 1.82
C GLU A 452 4.23 23.38 0.84
N GLY A 453 3.02 23.18 0.30
CA GLY A 453 2.36 24.05 -0.67
C GLY A 453 0.92 23.60 -0.94
N ASP A 454 0.33 24.11 -2.02
CA ASP A 454 -0.98 23.63 -2.48
C ASP A 454 -0.89 22.16 -2.90
N ILE A 455 -1.92 21.37 -2.55
CA ILE A 455 -1.96 19.92 -2.81
C ILE A 455 -3.28 19.51 -3.46
N VAL A 456 -3.21 18.45 -4.24
CA VAL A 456 -4.37 17.71 -4.74
C VAL A 456 -4.35 16.31 -4.15
N LEU A 457 -5.38 16.00 -3.37
CA LEU A 457 -5.61 14.67 -2.80
C LEU A 457 -6.67 13.95 -3.64
N SER A 458 -6.30 12.81 -4.20
CA SER A 458 -7.17 12.03 -5.07
C SER A 458 -7.34 10.60 -4.54
N PRO A 459 -8.58 10.09 -4.38
CA PRO A 459 -8.76 8.67 -4.12
C PRO A 459 -8.39 7.83 -5.34
N LEU A 460 -7.99 6.58 -5.09
CA LEU A 460 -7.86 5.60 -6.15
C LEU A 460 -9.22 5.10 -6.61
N ALA A 461 -9.55 5.42 -7.87
CA ALA A 461 -10.81 5.03 -8.51
C ALA A 461 -12.03 5.50 -7.70
N ASP A 462 -13.02 4.62 -7.50
CA ASP A 462 -14.33 4.93 -6.92
C ASP A 462 -14.37 4.78 -5.38
N GLY A 463 -13.23 4.54 -4.72
CA GLY A 463 -13.13 4.29 -3.27
C GLY A 463 -12.91 5.54 -2.41
N GLU A 464 -13.07 5.40 -1.09
CA GLU A 464 -12.62 6.41 -0.11
C GLU A 464 -11.11 6.23 0.13
N ALA A 465 -10.34 7.33 0.11
CA ALA A 465 -8.96 7.36 0.56
C ALA A 465 -8.87 7.70 2.05
N VAL A 466 -7.99 7.02 2.79
CA VAL A 466 -7.86 7.20 4.24
C VAL A 466 -6.44 7.57 4.63
N ILE A 467 -6.29 8.61 5.44
CA ILE A 467 -5.03 8.96 6.13
C ILE A 467 -5.19 8.66 7.62
N GLU A 468 -4.38 7.75 8.17
CA GLU A 468 -4.51 7.31 9.57
C GLU A 468 -3.17 7.03 10.24
N SER A 469 -3.16 7.02 11.58
CA SER A 469 -2.00 6.54 12.33
C SER A 469 -2.11 5.06 12.66
N PHE A 470 -0.99 4.32 12.62
CA PHE A 470 -0.94 2.90 12.96
C PHE A 470 0.11 2.57 14.04
N GLY A 471 -0.07 1.44 14.74
CA GLY A 471 0.83 0.94 15.80
C GLY A 471 0.41 1.28 17.24
N GLY A 472 -0.40 2.33 17.47
CA GLY A 472 -0.98 2.66 18.79
C GLY A 472 0.03 3.06 19.88
N LEU A 473 1.19 3.60 19.51
CA LEU A 473 2.24 4.06 20.44
C LEU A 473 1.98 5.49 20.96
N SER A 474 2.84 5.96 21.89
CA SER A 474 2.62 7.21 22.66
C SER A 474 2.61 8.49 21.83
N HIS A 475 3.26 8.51 20.68
CA HIS A 475 3.25 9.62 19.73
C HIS A 475 2.58 9.13 18.45
N PRO A 476 1.29 9.43 18.20
CA PRO A 476 0.63 9.05 16.95
C PRO A 476 1.26 9.79 15.77
N GLY A 477 1.16 9.19 14.59
CA GLY A 477 1.51 9.83 13.32
C GLY A 477 0.73 11.13 13.11
N VAL A 478 1.39 12.11 12.50
CA VAL A 478 0.90 13.50 12.43
C VAL A 478 0.92 14.05 11.01
N ILE A 479 -0.10 14.81 10.65
CA ILE A 479 -0.10 15.66 9.47
C ILE A 479 0.35 17.05 9.91
N ASP A 480 1.44 17.54 9.32
CA ASP A 480 1.82 18.95 9.42
C ASP A 480 1.20 19.69 8.22
N PRO A 481 0.14 20.49 8.42
CA PRO A 481 -0.49 21.23 7.32
C PRO A 481 0.38 22.38 6.80
N GLY A 482 1.54 22.63 7.44
CA GLY A 482 2.41 23.76 7.16
C GLY A 482 2.02 25.01 7.96
N GLY A 483 2.82 26.06 7.79
CA GLY A 483 2.61 27.37 8.46
C GLY A 483 1.71 28.35 7.70
N SER A 484 1.17 27.96 6.54
CA SER A 484 0.34 28.80 5.66
C SER A 484 -0.99 28.10 5.36
N ALA A 485 -2.04 28.87 5.06
CA ALA A 485 -3.34 28.33 4.68
C ALA A 485 -3.34 27.82 3.23
N TYR A 486 -2.63 26.72 2.97
CA TYR A 486 -2.54 26.12 1.64
C TYR A 486 -3.88 25.55 1.18
N HIS A 487 -4.08 25.50 -0.14
CA HIS A 487 -5.24 24.89 -0.74
C HIS A 487 -5.11 23.37 -0.70
N TRP A 488 -6.12 22.72 -0.12
CA TRP A 488 -6.29 21.27 -0.14
C TRP A 488 -7.43 20.96 -1.10
N GLN A 489 -7.07 20.67 -2.35
CA GLN A 489 -8.02 20.27 -3.36
C GLN A 489 -8.32 18.78 -3.22
N VAL A 490 -9.59 18.43 -3.04
CA VAL A 490 -10.03 17.02 -3.05
C VAL A 490 -10.80 16.75 -4.32
N THR A 491 -10.36 15.78 -5.11
CA THR A 491 -11.07 15.37 -6.33
C THR A 491 -12.32 14.57 -5.98
N ASP A 492 -13.36 14.72 -6.81
CA ASP A 492 -14.65 14.04 -6.63
C ASP A 492 -14.61 12.64 -7.26
N GLY A 493 -14.72 11.62 -6.41
CA GLY A 493 -14.89 10.22 -6.77
C GLY A 493 -16.36 9.78 -6.63
N ALA A 494 -16.60 8.48 -6.60
CA ALA A 494 -17.95 7.94 -6.45
C ALA A 494 -18.39 7.79 -4.98
N ALA A 495 -17.46 7.88 -4.03
CA ALA A 495 -17.73 7.73 -2.61
C ALA A 495 -18.38 9.00 -2.03
N GLU A 496 -19.22 8.87 -0.99
CA GLU A 496 -19.78 10.05 -0.29
C GLU A 496 -18.69 10.88 0.40
N THR A 497 -17.62 10.21 0.83
CA THR A 497 -16.40 10.82 1.34
C THR A 497 -15.24 10.31 0.48
N ASP A 498 -14.54 11.23 -0.17
CA ASP A 498 -13.43 10.91 -1.06
C ASP A 498 -12.13 10.76 -0.29
N VAL A 499 -11.90 11.63 0.69
CA VAL A 499 -10.73 11.58 1.57
C VAL A 499 -11.17 11.67 3.02
N ARG A 500 -10.71 10.75 3.86
CA ARG A 500 -10.95 10.71 5.29
C ARG A 500 -9.64 10.78 6.05
N ILE A 501 -9.57 11.68 7.03
CA ILE A 501 -8.41 11.85 7.90
C ILE A 501 -8.78 11.41 9.31
N ARG A 502 -7.99 10.46 9.81
CA ARG A 502 -8.00 9.93 11.18
C ARG A 502 -6.69 10.16 11.93
N ALA A 503 -5.65 10.61 11.24
CA ALA A 503 -4.40 11.02 11.86
C ALA A 503 -4.55 12.34 12.63
N ALA A 504 -3.66 12.60 13.60
CA ALA A 504 -3.60 13.90 14.25
C ALA A 504 -3.14 14.97 13.25
N ILE A 505 -3.65 16.19 13.38
CA ILE A 505 -3.22 17.33 12.58
C ILE A 505 -2.52 18.31 13.52
N ALA A 506 -1.28 18.68 13.20
CA ALA A 506 -0.54 19.70 13.95
C ALA A 506 -1.20 21.08 13.82
N THR A 507 -0.78 22.05 14.64
CA THR A 507 -1.33 23.41 14.58
C THR A 507 -1.09 24.04 13.21
N GLY A 508 -2.16 24.49 12.57
CA GLY A 508 -2.14 25.20 11.29
C GLY A 508 -3.56 25.32 10.72
N SER A 509 -3.68 25.92 9.55
CA SER A 509 -4.94 26.11 8.83
C SER A 509 -4.80 25.63 7.39
N PHE A 510 -5.91 25.30 6.75
CA PHE A 510 -5.95 24.96 5.32
C PHE A 510 -7.24 25.47 4.70
N ILE A 511 -7.23 25.62 3.37
CA ILE A 511 -8.41 26.01 2.60
C ILE A 511 -8.88 24.79 1.81
N LYS A 512 -10.09 24.30 2.11
CA LYS A 512 -10.70 23.19 1.36
C LYS A 512 -11.23 23.68 0.02
N THR A 513 -10.75 23.06 -1.06
CA THR A 513 -11.20 23.26 -2.45
C THR A 513 -11.44 21.93 -3.16
N GLY A 514 -11.78 21.95 -4.45
CA GLY A 514 -12.19 20.76 -5.22
C GLY A 514 -13.63 20.32 -4.91
N ASP A 515 -14.19 19.53 -5.81
CA ASP A 515 -15.60 19.11 -5.76
C ASP A 515 -15.85 17.98 -4.75
N GLY A 516 -14.82 17.18 -4.44
CA GLY A 516 -14.93 16.04 -3.54
C GLY A 516 -15.09 16.42 -2.07
N THR A 517 -15.43 15.43 -1.25
CA THR A 517 -15.66 15.56 0.18
C THR A 517 -14.45 15.12 1.01
N LEU A 518 -13.95 16.04 1.83
CA LEU A 518 -12.96 15.76 2.88
C LEU A 518 -13.68 15.49 4.21
N SER A 519 -13.30 14.44 4.94
CA SER A 519 -13.80 14.16 6.29
C SER A 519 -12.68 14.19 7.31
N LEU A 520 -12.86 14.95 8.39
CA LEU A 520 -11.99 14.97 9.56
C LEU A 520 -12.66 14.17 10.69
N GLU A 521 -12.15 12.99 11.01
CA GLU A 521 -12.72 12.05 11.99
C GLU A 521 -11.69 11.73 13.08
N GLY A 522 -12.03 11.91 14.36
CA GLY A 522 -11.13 11.51 15.46
C GLY A 522 -9.77 12.24 15.51
N THR A 523 -9.60 13.28 14.69
CA THR A 523 -8.40 14.11 14.64
C THR A 523 -8.28 14.91 15.95
N THR A 524 -7.22 14.73 16.71
CA THR A 524 -6.92 15.58 17.87
C THR A 524 -6.00 16.72 17.44
N GLY A 525 -6.31 17.97 17.83
CA GLY A 525 -5.37 19.08 17.73
C GLY A 525 -5.56 20.10 16.60
N TYR A 526 -6.53 19.92 15.69
CA TYR A 526 -6.88 21.00 14.76
C TYR A 526 -7.50 22.16 15.53
N SER A 527 -6.85 23.32 15.48
CA SER A 527 -7.27 24.54 16.17
C SER A 527 -7.26 25.77 15.26
N GLY A 528 -7.12 25.56 13.94
CA GLY A 528 -7.08 26.61 12.94
C GLY A 528 -8.46 27.05 12.48
N ASP A 529 -8.45 28.07 11.64
CA ASP A 529 -9.64 28.60 10.96
C ASP A 529 -10.03 27.70 9.78
N LEU A 530 -11.33 27.58 9.56
CA LEU A 530 -11.93 26.75 8.53
C LEU A 530 -12.34 27.61 7.32
N ASP A 531 -11.76 27.37 6.15
CA ASP A 531 -12.20 27.99 4.89
C ASP A 531 -12.60 26.89 3.89
N VAL A 532 -13.88 26.80 3.55
CA VAL A 532 -14.43 25.83 2.59
C VAL A 532 -14.97 26.57 1.38
N ARG A 533 -14.27 26.45 0.25
CA ARG A 533 -14.59 27.18 -0.97
C ARG A 533 -15.39 26.36 -1.99
N SER A 534 -15.25 25.05 -1.98
CA SER A 534 -16.01 24.13 -2.85
C SER A 534 -16.03 22.71 -2.29
N GLY A 535 -17.02 21.93 -2.74
CA GLY A 535 -17.17 20.53 -2.35
C GLY A 535 -17.56 20.35 -0.88
N GLY A 536 -17.40 19.14 -0.38
CA GLY A 536 -17.75 18.79 1.00
C GLY A 536 -16.59 18.94 1.98
N LEU A 537 -16.88 19.43 3.18
CA LEU A 537 -16.06 19.21 4.37
C LEU A 537 -16.94 18.64 5.48
N ARG A 538 -16.52 17.52 6.07
CA ARG A 538 -17.27 16.82 7.11
C ARG A 538 -16.46 16.79 8.40
N LEU A 539 -17.07 17.27 9.49
CA LEU A 539 -16.50 17.23 10.84
C LEU A 539 -17.19 16.14 11.65
N ASP A 540 -16.52 14.99 11.79
CA ASP A 540 -17.02 13.81 12.50
C ASP A 540 -16.46 13.77 13.93
N GLY A 541 -17.11 14.45 14.86
CA GLY A 541 -16.71 14.53 16.27
C GLY A 541 -15.59 15.52 16.58
N LEU A 542 -15.05 16.22 15.59
CA LEU A 542 -14.12 17.35 15.75
C LEU A 542 -14.83 18.66 16.13
N LEU A 543 -14.58 19.19 17.33
CA LEU A 543 -14.99 20.53 17.72
C LEU A 543 -13.93 21.56 17.32
N LEU A 544 -14.37 22.73 16.85
CA LEU A 544 -13.51 23.85 16.48
C LEU A 544 -13.10 24.65 17.72
N GLY A 545 -12.07 25.50 17.57
CA GLY A 545 -11.70 26.43 18.63
C GLY A 545 -12.79 27.48 18.85
N ASN A 546 -13.01 27.89 20.11
CA ASN A 546 -14.00 28.93 20.48
C ASN A 546 -13.76 30.31 19.82
N GLN A 547 -12.62 30.49 19.17
CA GLN A 547 -12.22 31.72 18.48
C GLN A 547 -11.97 31.47 16.99
N ALA A 548 -12.27 30.26 16.49
CA ALA A 548 -12.07 29.91 15.10
C ALA A 548 -12.97 30.77 14.21
N GLU A 549 -12.43 31.17 13.07
CA GLU A 549 -13.20 31.70 11.95
C GLU A 549 -13.63 30.55 11.03
N VAL A 550 -14.90 30.54 10.65
CA VAL A 550 -15.46 29.62 9.65
C VAL A 550 -15.91 30.43 8.45
N SER A 551 -15.36 30.16 7.28
CA SER A 551 -15.73 30.76 6.00
C SER A 551 -16.29 29.71 5.05
N LEU A 552 -17.47 29.97 4.48
CA LEU A 552 -18.14 29.11 3.51
C LEU A 552 -18.44 29.90 2.23
N ALA A 553 -18.12 29.35 1.07
CA ALA A 553 -18.50 29.91 -0.23
C ALA A 553 -19.63 29.10 -0.89
N THR A 554 -20.38 29.74 -1.79
CA THR A 554 -21.37 29.08 -2.65
C THR A 554 -20.71 27.93 -3.42
N GLY A 555 -21.30 26.73 -3.33
CA GLY A 555 -20.71 25.50 -3.86
C GLY A 555 -19.96 24.65 -2.83
N SER A 556 -19.83 25.12 -1.58
CA SER A 556 -19.36 24.31 -0.46
C SER A 556 -20.50 23.67 0.34
N LEU A 557 -20.18 22.61 1.07
CA LEU A 557 -21.06 22.00 2.07
C LEU A 557 -20.26 21.61 3.31
N LEU A 558 -20.54 22.26 4.45
CA LEU A 558 -19.97 21.88 5.74
C LEU A 558 -20.95 20.97 6.50
N THR A 559 -20.58 19.71 6.68
CA THR A 559 -21.36 18.73 7.44
C THR A 559 -20.84 18.63 8.88
N LEU A 560 -21.71 18.94 9.85
CA LEU A 560 -21.39 18.95 11.27
C LEU A 560 -22.01 17.71 11.94
N ASN A 561 -21.18 16.72 12.31
CA ASN A 561 -21.62 15.53 13.03
C ASN A 561 -21.13 15.53 14.48
N GLN A 562 -21.29 16.69 15.11
CA GLN A 562 -20.97 16.94 16.51
C GLN A 562 -22.14 16.55 17.45
N PRO A 563 -21.91 16.39 18.77
CA PRO A 563 -22.98 16.16 19.74
C PRO A 563 -24.07 17.25 19.74
N ALA A 564 -25.16 17.04 20.49
CA ALA A 564 -26.37 17.86 20.43
C ALA A 564 -26.19 19.36 20.80
N SER A 565 -25.14 19.70 21.54
CA SER A 565 -24.78 21.09 21.87
C SER A 565 -24.09 21.77 20.68
N ALA A 566 -24.45 23.01 20.40
CA ALA A 566 -23.78 23.80 19.37
C ALA A 566 -22.30 24.01 19.71
N ASP A 567 -21.45 23.90 18.68
CA ASP A 567 -20.00 24.10 18.77
C ASP A 567 -19.67 25.59 18.69
N ALA A 568 -18.97 26.13 19.69
CA ALA A 568 -18.72 27.56 19.79
C ALA A 568 -17.59 27.97 18.86
N ILE A 569 -17.81 29.03 18.08
CA ILE A 569 -16.81 29.63 17.17
C ILE A 569 -16.83 31.15 17.31
N GLY A 570 -15.72 31.80 16.93
CA GLY A 570 -15.62 33.25 16.95
C GLY A 570 -16.51 33.86 15.87
N ARG A 571 -16.20 33.57 14.60
CA ARG A 571 -16.83 34.21 13.43
C ARG A 571 -17.32 33.17 12.42
N LEU A 572 -18.45 33.46 11.77
CA LEU A 572 -18.91 32.76 10.56
C LEU A 572 -19.05 33.78 9.43
N THR A 573 -18.50 33.45 8.26
CA THR A 573 -18.60 34.24 7.03
C THR A 573 -19.20 33.37 5.93
N ILE A 574 -20.23 33.86 5.23
CA ILE A 574 -20.84 33.16 4.08
C ILE A 574 -20.73 34.06 2.85
N ASP A 575 -20.09 33.58 1.79
CA ASP A 575 -19.82 34.34 0.55
C ASP A 575 -19.16 35.70 0.81
N GLY A 576 -18.22 35.72 1.76
CA GLY A 576 -17.53 36.95 2.19
C GLY A 576 -18.36 37.87 3.09
N VAL A 577 -19.62 37.51 3.42
CA VAL A 577 -20.49 38.29 4.30
C VAL A 577 -20.39 37.76 5.74
N PRO A 578 -20.01 38.58 6.73
CA PRO A 578 -20.02 38.19 8.14
C PRO A 578 -21.44 37.92 8.66
N MET A 579 -21.60 36.82 9.38
CA MET A 579 -22.87 36.38 9.96
C MET A 579 -23.01 36.86 11.41
N GLY A 580 -24.24 37.18 11.84
CA GLY A 580 -24.51 37.67 13.19
C GLY A 580 -24.43 36.59 14.27
N VAL A 581 -24.31 36.99 15.55
CA VAL A 581 -24.25 36.06 16.69
C VAL A 581 -25.52 35.23 16.79
N GLY A 582 -25.36 33.93 17.02
CA GLY A 582 -26.46 32.99 17.17
C GLY A 582 -26.09 31.57 16.76
N GLU A 583 -27.05 30.66 16.90
CA GLU A 583 -26.88 29.27 16.47
C GLU A 583 -27.21 29.12 14.97
N TYR A 584 -26.25 28.59 14.21
CA TYR A 584 -26.35 28.24 12.79
C TYR A 584 -26.40 26.73 12.60
N GLY A 585 -27.26 26.25 11.71
CA GLY A 585 -27.36 24.83 11.40
C GLY A 585 -27.93 24.55 10.02
N ALA A 586 -28.07 23.27 9.70
CA ALA A 586 -28.69 22.83 8.46
C ALA A 586 -30.17 23.25 8.37
N ILE A 587 -30.72 23.30 7.15
CA ILE A 587 -32.16 23.52 6.95
C ILE A 587 -32.96 22.40 7.64
N GLY A 588 -33.90 22.77 8.49
CA GLY A 588 -34.69 21.85 9.32
C GLY A 588 -34.00 21.39 10.61
N SER A 589 -32.83 21.95 10.96
CA SER A 589 -32.13 21.63 12.21
C SER A 589 -32.75 22.27 13.45
N GLY A 590 -33.60 23.29 13.28
CA GLY A 590 -34.16 24.07 14.39
C GLY A 590 -33.18 25.08 14.98
N ALA A 591 -32.06 25.34 14.30
CA ALA A 591 -31.15 26.44 14.63
C ALA A 591 -31.85 27.81 14.46
N LEU A 592 -31.31 28.84 15.12
CA LEU A 592 -31.84 30.21 14.96
C LEU A 592 -31.69 30.67 13.51
N PHE A 593 -30.57 30.33 12.89
CA PHE A 593 -30.27 30.60 11.49
C PHE A 593 -30.00 29.29 10.77
N GLU A 594 -30.67 29.05 9.65
CA GLU A 594 -30.50 27.84 8.85
C GLU A 594 -29.88 28.17 7.50
N SER A 595 -28.91 27.36 7.06
CA SER A 595 -28.20 27.53 5.79
C SER A 595 -28.19 26.23 4.99
N ALA A 596 -28.28 26.34 3.66
CA ALA A 596 -28.10 25.22 2.74
C ALA A 596 -26.63 24.78 2.62
N LEU A 597 -25.68 25.61 3.06
CA LEU A 597 -24.25 25.29 3.11
C LEU A 597 -23.86 24.51 4.37
N LEU A 598 -24.82 24.25 5.26
CA LEU A 598 -24.65 23.47 6.47
C LEU A 598 -25.47 22.17 6.37
N ALA A 599 -24.89 21.06 6.82
CA ALA A 599 -25.54 19.76 6.89
C ALA A 599 -25.22 19.04 8.22
N GLY A 600 -25.91 17.93 8.48
CA GLY A 600 -25.72 17.11 9.68
C GLY A 600 -26.53 17.60 10.89
N PRO A 601 -26.49 16.85 12.01
CA PRO A 601 -27.24 17.15 13.23
C PRO A 601 -26.59 18.24 14.12
N GLY A 602 -25.32 18.56 13.89
CA GLY A 602 -24.57 19.56 14.64
C GLY A 602 -24.97 21.00 14.29
N ARG A 603 -24.57 21.94 15.14
CA ARG A 603 -24.80 23.39 14.97
C ARG A 603 -23.53 24.15 15.36
N LEU A 604 -23.34 25.33 14.79
CA LEU A 604 -22.31 26.29 15.19
C LEU A 604 -22.96 27.38 16.05
N LEU A 605 -22.34 27.75 17.16
CA LEU A 605 -22.69 28.91 17.96
C LEU A 605 -21.68 30.02 17.68
N VAL A 606 -22.09 31.02 16.90
CA VAL A 606 -21.28 32.21 16.63
C VAL A 606 -21.33 33.11 17.85
N THR A 607 -20.20 33.34 18.52
CA THR A 607 -20.10 34.10 19.77
C THR A 607 -19.63 35.54 19.57
N GLU A 608 -19.02 35.85 18.44
CA GLU A 608 -18.55 37.18 18.07
C GLU A 608 -19.13 37.60 16.70
N VAL A 609 -19.37 38.89 16.51
CA VAL A 609 -19.74 39.44 15.19
C VAL A 609 -18.71 40.49 14.83
N ALA A 610 -18.20 40.42 13.61
CA ALA A 610 -17.47 41.53 13.02
C ALA A 610 -18.48 42.61 12.59
N LEU A 611 -18.54 43.73 13.31
CA LEU A 611 -19.27 44.89 12.81
C LEU A 611 -18.43 45.53 11.70
N ALA A 612 -18.95 45.58 10.48
CA ALA A 612 -18.26 46.26 9.39
C ALA A 612 -17.95 47.71 9.80
N GLY A 613 -16.67 48.07 9.81
CA GLY A 613 -16.22 49.39 10.27
C GLY A 613 -15.80 49.48 11.74
N ASP A 614 -15.91 48.42 12.54
CA ASP A 614 -15.43 48.33 13.93
C ASP A 614 -13.95 47.93 13.92
N TYR A 615 -13.12 48.89 13.51
CA TYR A 615 -11.68 48.75 13.28
C TYR A 615 -10.85 48.65 14.55
N ASN A 616 -11.45 48.78 15.73
CA ASN A 616 -10.78 48.49 17.00
C ASN A 616 -11.33 47.22 17.70
N ALA A 617 -12.36 46.59 17.12
CA ALA A 617 -13.04 45.39 17.61
C ALA A 617 -13.63 45.54 19.03
N ASP A 618 -14.09 46.74 19.39
CA ASP A 618 -14.69 47.00 20.70
C ASP A 618 -16.21 46.75 20.75
N GLY A 619 -16.77 46.33 19.61
CA GLY A 619 -18.19 46.01 19.44
C GLY A 619 -19.06 47.22 19.13
N VAL A 620 -18.47 48.38 18.85
CA VAL A 620 -19.16 49.62 18.49
C VAL A 620 -18.44 50.27 17.33
N VAL A 621 -19.15 50.65 16.25
CA VAL A 621 -18.56 51.47 15.19
C VAL A 621 -18.68 52.94 15.58
N ASP A 622 -17.60 53.53 16.08
CA ASP A 622 -17.54 54.92 16.50
C ASP A 622 -16.28 55.66 15.99
N ALA A 623 -15.97 56.80 16.61
CA ALA A 623 -14.87 57.64 16.17
C ALA A 623 -13.49 57.03 16.45
N ALA A 624 -13.39 56.08 17.39
CA ALA A 624 -12.18 55.32 17.69
C ALA A 624 -11.80 54.42 16.52
N ASP A 625 -12.77 53.86 15.79
CA ASP A 625 -12.52 53.06 14.60
C ASP A 625 -12.01 53.90 13.44
N TYR A 626 -12.53 55.11 13.26
CA TYR A 626 -11.96 56.03 12.28
C TYR A 626 -10.52 56.40 12.61
N ALA A 627 -10.19 56.54 13.91
CA ALA A 627 -8.82 56.76 14.33
C ALA A 627 -7.94 55.54 14.01
N ALA A 628 -8.44 54.32 14.22
CA ALA A 628 -7.78 53.07 13.84
C ALA A 628 -7.56 52.97 12.32
N TRP A 629 -8.59 53.23 11.50
CA TRP A 629 -8.49 53.31 10.04
C TRP A 629 -7.45 54.32 9.57
N ARG A 630 -7.46 55.55 10.11
CA ARG A 630 -6.49 56.57 9.74
C ARG A 630 -5.05 56.21 10.10
N GLN A 631 -4.87 55.58 11.27
CA GLN A 631 -3.57 55.11 11.69
C GLN A 631 -3.08 54.03 10.74
N ALA A 632 -3.93 53.04 10.47
CA ALA A 632 -3.65 51.94 9.55
C ALA A 632 -3.36 52.42 8.12
N ALA A 633 -4.06 53.44 7.62
CA ALA A 633 -3.83 54.05 6.31
C ALA A 633 -2.44 54.70 6.18
N THR A 634 -1.81 55.06 7.31
CA THR A 634 -0.46 55.64 7.34
C THR A 634 0.61 54.56 7.56
N THR A 635 0.30 53.54 8.35
CA THR A 635 1.27 52.50 8.77
C THR A 635 1.20 51.21 7.95
N GLY A 636 0.16 51.02 7.14
CA GLY A 636 -0.14 49.77 6.45
C GLY A 636 -0.57 48.64 7.40
N ALA A 637 -1.17 48.99 8.55
CA ALA A 637 -1.63 47.97 9.51
C ALA A 637 -2.94 47.33 9.00
N VAL A 638 -3.19 46.08 9.38
CA VAL A 638 -4.46 45.38 9.05
C VAL A 638 -5.58 45.94 9.92
N LEU A 639 -6.75 46.13 9.32
CA LEU A 639 -7.95 46.59 10.02
C LEU A 639 -8.80 45.40 10.49
N PRO A 640 -9.06 45.26 11.82
CA PRO A 640 -10.07 44.35 12.34
C PRO A 640 -11.45 44.61 11.71
N ASN A 641 -12.25 43.57 11.45
CA ASN A 641 -13.62 43.73 10.93
C ASN A 641 -13.73 44.53 9.59
N GLU A 642 -12.66 44.48 8.79
CA GLU A 642 -12.62 44.99 7.42
C GLU A 642 -13.39 44.06 6.48
N THR A 643 -14.34 44.62 5.72
CA THR A 643 -15.29 43.82 4.92
C THR A 643 -15.28 44.16 3.43
N THR A 644 -14.59 45.23 3.02
CA THR A 644 -14.71 45.77 1.65
C THR A 644 -13.42 45.58 0.85
N THR A 645 -12.25 45.79 1.45
CA THR A 645 -10.95 45.45 0.86
C THR A 645 -10.02 44.73 1.85
N PRO A 646 -10.33 43.48 2.25
CA PRO A 646 -9.55 42.77 3.28
C PRO A 646 -8.03 42.79 3.02
N GLY A 647 -7.27 43.31 3.99
CA GLY A 647 -5.80 43.39 3.95
C GLY A 647 -5.26 44.62 3.22
N GLN A 648 -6.10 45.51 2.70
CA GLN A 648 -5.70 46.77 2.09
C GLN A 648 -6.52 47.92 2.67
N VAL A 649 -5.85 48.88 3.30
CA VAL A 649 -6.52 50.07 3.85
C VAL A 649 -6.83 51.06 2.73
N THR A 650 -8.09 51.11 2.30
CA THR A 650 -8.57 51.91 1.17
C THR A 650 -9.63 52.94 1.58
N SER A 651 -10.09 53.73 0.59
CA SER A 651 -11.23 54.63 0.75
C SER A 651 -12.56 53.89 0.93
N GLU A 652 -12.65 52.68 0.40
CA GLU A 652 -13.82 51.81 0.45
C GLU A 652 -14.06 51.32 1.89
N ASP A 653 -12.99 51.13 2.67
CA ASP A 653 -13.07 50.83 4.10
C ASP A 653 -13.58 52.05 4.90
N TYR A 654 -13.12 53.25 4.56
CA TYR A 654 -13.68 54.47 5.15
C TYR A 654 -15.18 54.61 4.87
N ASP A 655 -15.61 54.28 3.66
CA ASP A 655 -17.02 54.29 3.29
C ASP A 655 -17.81 53.23 4.07
N ALA A 656 -17.21 52.06 4.33
CA ALA A 656 -17.80 51.00 5.17
C ALA A 656 -17.94 51.44 6.64
N TRP A 657 -16.90 52.03 7.24
CA TRP A 657 -17.01 52.64 8.58
C TRP A 657 -18.10 53.71 8.62
N ARG A 658 -18.11 54.62 7.65
CA ARG A 658 -19.10 55.70 7.62
C ARG A 658 -20.52 55.16 7.46
N ALA A 659 -20.71 54.10 6.68
CA ALA A 659 -22.01 53.47 6.47
C ALA A 659 -22.54 52.80 7.75
N ASN A 660 -21.64 52.36 8.64
CA ASN A 660 -21.99 51.64 9.87
C ASN A 660 -21.80 52.48 11.15
N PHE A 661 -21.42 53.75 11.03
CA PHE A 661 -21.18 54.63 12.19
C PHE A 661 -22.39 54.69 13.14
N GLY A 662 -22.15 54.34 14.40
CA GLY A 662 -23.13 54.25 15.47
C GLY A 662 -23.78 52.87 15.63
N ALA A 663 -23.40 51.88 14.82
CA ALA A 663 -23.86 50.50 15.00
C ALA A 663 -23.14 49.86 16.21
N THR A 664 -23.87 49.06 16.99
CA THR A 664 -23.36 48.40 18.20
C THR A 664 -23.76 46.93 18.21
N LEU A 665 -22.92 46.07 18.78
CA LEU A 665 -23.27 44.67 19.05
C LEU A 665 -24.29 44.61 20.18
N THR A 666 -25.54 44.25 19.86
CA THR A 666 -26.54 43.94 20.88
C THR A 666 -26.26 42.56 21.45
N SER A 667 -25.94 42.47 22.74
CA SER A 667 -25.91 41.20 23.46
C SER A 667 -27.29 40.54 23.41
N ALA A 668 -27.33 39.27 23.01
CA ALA A 668 -28.55 38.47 23.02
C ALA A 668 -29.01 38.25 24.47
N GLY A 669 -29.80 39.19 24.99
CA GLY A 669 -30.58 38.98 26.19
C GLY A 669 -31.67 37.95 25.91
N ALA A 670 -31.67 36.87 26.69
CA ALA A 670 -32.63 35.77 26.62
C ALA A 670 -34.08 36.26 26.39
N ALA A 671 -34.59 36.05 25.17
CA ALA A 671 -36.01 36.14 24.92
C ALA A 671 -36.68 34.91 25.57
N SER A 672 -37.27 35.12 26.74
CA SER A 672 -38.12 34.12 27.36
C SER A 672 -39.30 33.81 26.42
N ALA A 673 -39.44 32.55 26.04
CA ALA A 673 -40.63 32.06 25.35
C ALA A 673 -41.87 32.41 26.19
N ILE A 674 -42.72 33.30 25.67
CA ILE A 674 -44.04 33.58 26.25
C ILE A 674 -44.96 32.42 25.86
N PRO A 675 -45.53 31.66 26.82
CA PRO A 675 -46.55 30.66 26.50
C PRO A 675 -47.84 31.39 26.06
N SER A 676 -48.36 31.03 24.91
CA SER A 676 -49.67 31.49 24.43
C SER A 676 -50.76 31.13 25.46
N PRO A 677 -51.61 32.09 25.92
CA PRO A 677 -52.65 31.78 26.88
C PRO A 677 -53.78 30.97 26.22
N ALA A 678 -54.21 29.93 26.93
CA ALA A 678 -55.40 29.15 26.63
C ALA A 678 -56.65 30.04 26.53
N GLY A 679 -57.23 30.13 25.34
CA GLY A 679 -58.53 30.74 25.09
C GLY A 679 -59.61 29.67 24.92
N SER A 680 -60.18 29.22 26.04
CA SER A 680 -61.42 28.45 26.05
C SER A 680 -62.61 29.38 25.76
N ALA A 681 -63.40 29.09 24.73
CA ALA A 681 -64.77 29.58 24.60
C ALA A 681 -65.73 28.38 24.59
N LEU A 682 -66.61 28.35 25.58
CA LEU A 682 -67.61 27.32 25.84
C LEU A 682 -69.00 27.83 25.42
N VAL A 683 -69.90 26.87 25.13
CA VAL A 683 -71.39 26.89 25.19
C VAL A 683 -72.15 26.99 23.86
N ALA A 684 -72.73 25.86 23.42
CA ALA A 684 -74.19 25.54 23.40
C ALA A 684 -74.43 24.27 22.54
N ALA A 685 -74.62 23.08 23.11
CA ALA A 685 -75.85 22.49 23.65
C ALA A 685 -76.79 21.84 22.61
N LEU A 686 -77.09 20.55 22.89
CA LEU A 686 -78.27 19.72 22.53
C LEU A 686 -78.25 18.89 21.24
N GLY A 687 -78.54 17.58 21.39
CA GLY A 687 -79.29 16.82 20.38
C GLY A 687 -78.93 15.35 20.16
N CYS A 688 -79.36 14.49 21.10
CA CYS A 688 -79.89 13.13 20.90
C CYS A 688 -79.49 12.24 19.67
N ALA A 689 -78.99 11.05 20.04
CA ALA A 689 -79.53 9.73 19.69
C ALA A 689 -79.22 9.05 18.33
N ALA A 690 -79.02 7.73 18.50
CA ALA A 690 -79.41 6.63 17.62
C ALA A 690 -78.44 6.19 16.51
N SER A 691 -77.89 4.98 16.75
CA SER A 691 -78.10 3.78 15.92
C SER A 691 -77.67 3.81 14.46
N GLY A 692 -76.83 2.84 14.07
CA GLY A 692 -76.83 2.43 12.67
C GLY A 692 -75.61 1.64 12.22
N THR A 693 -75.66 0.34 12.45
CA THR A 693 -74.97 -0.68 11.66
C THR A 693 -74.92 -0.34 10.15
N ARG A 694 -73.76 -0.54 9.51
CA ARG A 694 -73.67 -1.35 8.27
C ARG A 694 -72.23 -1.64 7.85
N ARG A 695 -71.91 -2.94 7.89
CA ARG A 695 -70.91 -3.60 7.05
C ARG A 695 -71.19 -3.37 5.56
N ARG A 696 -70.13 -3.25 4.74
CA ARG A 696 -69.90 -4.13 3.59
C ARG A 696 -68.45 -4.07 3.10
N ARG A 697 -67.95 -5.27 2.76
CA ARG A 697 -66.61 -5.70 2.33
C ARG A 697 -66.13 -5.06 1.02
N PRO A 698 -64.82 -5.10 0.71
CA PRO A 698 -64.31 -5.42 -0.61
C PRO A 698 -63.91 -6.90 -0.72
N ARG A 699 -63.97 -7.41 -1.95
CA ARG A 699 -63.41 -8.69 -2.37
C ARG A 699 -61.90 -8.68 -2.28
#